data_AF-A0A0V1CJM5-F1
#
_entry.id   AF-A0A0V1CJM5-F1
#
_cell.length_a   1.000
_cell.length_b   1.000
_cell.length_c   1.000
_cell.angle_alpha   90.00
_cell.angle_beta   90.00
_cell.angle_gamma   90.00
#
_symmetry.space_group_name_H-M   'P 1'
#
loop_
_entity.id
_entity.type
_entity.pdbx_description
1 polymer ?
#
loop_
_entity_poly.entity_id
_entity_poly.type
_entity_poly.pdbx_seq_one_letter_code
_entity_poly.pdbx_strand_id
1 'polypeptide(L)'
;MTCRLLKHACGDGMFAFLKRSLKYSCQCNSRNPLGIDMIPEKWNHILFPNSPETSVDKEQLENCVRRILSTLGSSAESDLKTNLPGKSNDYCTEGNISDIPSRFDSIADVVAEKFPPLEGSNLDEHFKIIAHRYGDTYKKLLDKFSKFPLPPINQTWVFRPGWTKYSFQGNHPIAVDYPDDNALILDVEVCVNAGNHPTIAVALSDTAWYSWCSKRLFNPRYHYTNKVDLDDLIPLGRKADDPERIIIGHNVGFDRTFVKEEYFLKSSRLRFWDTMSMHIAVCGLAGDQRVLFMAARKGNRTKASEEALVHTENPAKESNVLGFQNWKWLDVTSTNSLIEVHRFHCPNSGLFVAKELRDLFLVGTMSDIREKFQLLMTYCATDVAATFEVFSMLMDQFWQRFPHPVTFVGMLEMGTSYLPTNAKWQHYMTASDKTQRTFQNQVGALLQEKARQACNLLYNDRYKDDPWLWNENWDVGKEPKRITTFKRKTTETALEYAKRVWDESMKKQNKKSMNRRLPAWYRSLLQNNMQLERWDEVDVFNAILEISSNENAINLSAQMRLAFKLLRVHWNGYPLYFSDAYGWGYLVPGRTSNLSQFEEEQPGRYIVEENVVFPYKSVEAFVMLRRGKIDQPVYGAVMDGREVELRAMQWLDKGIHIDSTAQEYFFQRNQLKSKPEGIFAADRPENVNGIGPLNERVNLPGVWFYKLPHKDSPMSSVFNPLGKCMIPYIQNGDLQSDDPDNLRLITAFNSMCSYWKNNRDRIV
;
A
#
# COMPACT_ATOMS: atom_id res chain seq x y z
N MET A 1 -22.34 6.61 -10.37
CA MET A 1 -22.89 6.18 -11.68
C MET A 1 -24.27 6.80 -11.98
N THR A 2 -25.15 6.93 -10.99
CA THR A 2 -26.48 7.55 -11.08
C THR A 2 -26.50 8.95 -11.72
N CYS A 3 -25.51 9.80 -11.43
CA CYS A 3 -25.35 11.12 -12.05
C CYS A 3 -25.04 11.09 -13.57
N ARG A 4 -24.42 10.02 -14.11
CA ARG A 4 -24.10 9.94 -15.56
C ARG A 4 -25.29 9.45 -16.38
N LEU A 5 -26.14 8.58 -15.82
CA LEU A 5 -27.40 8.14 -16.44
C LEU A 5 -28.43 9.28 -16.52
N LEU A 6 -28.57 10.07 -15.43
CA LEU A 6 -29.37 11.30 -15.42
C LEU A 6 -28.88 12.34 -16.44
N LYS A 7 -27.57 12.45 -16.62
CA LYS A 7 -26.93 13.35 -17.61
C LYS A 7 -27.25 12.94 -19.05
N HIS A 8 -27.29 11.64 -19.34
CA HIS A 8 -27.62 11.12 -20.67
C HIS A 8 -29.12 11.24 -21.01
N ALA A 9 -29.99 11.12 -20.00
CA ALA A 9 -31.45 11.24 -20.19
C ALA A 9 -31.93 12.69 -20.30
N CYS A 10 -31.24 13.66 -19.67
CA CYS A 10 -31.69 15.05 -19.60
C CYS A 10 -30.88 16.04 -20.46
N GLY A 11 -29.72 15.65 -20.99
CA GLY A 11 -28.80 16.54 -21.72
C GLY A 11 -27.94 17.43 -20.81
N ASP A 12 -26.80 17.89 -21.33
CA ASP A 12 -25.74 18.57 -20.56
C ASP A 12 -26.20 19.84 -19.84
N GLY A 13 -27.05 20.65 -20.50
CA GLY A 13 -27.58 21.89 -19.94
C GLY A 13 -28.56 21.64 -18.78
N MET A 14 -29.46 20.67 -18.92
CA MET A 14 -30.49 20.36 -17.92
C MET A 14 -29.91 19.61 -16.72
N PHE A 15 -28.87 18.80 -16.91
CA PHE A 15 -28.17 18.17 -15.79
C PHE A 15 -27.36 19.18 -14.97
N ALA A 16 -26.73 20.16 -15.62
CA ALA A 16 -26.06 21.26 -14.92
C ALA A 16 -27.07 22.14 -14.16
N PHE A 17 -28.25 22.38 -14.76
CA PHE A 17 -29.38 23.03 -14.09
C PHE A 17 -29.87 22.22 -12.90
N LEU A 18 -30.27 20.95 -13.06
CA LEU A 18 -30.71 20.06 -11.99
C LEU A 18 -29.69 19.94 -10.85
N LYS A 19 -28.40 19.85 -11.17
CA LYS A 19 -27.33 19.79 -10.16
C LYS A 19 -27.15 21.12 -9.43
N ARG A 20 -27.24 22.27 -10.12
CA ARG A 20 -27.23 23.59 -9.48
C ARG A 20 -28.48 23.81 -8.66
N SER A 21 -29.64 23.40 -9.16
CA SER A 21 -30.94 23.53 -8.53
C SER A 21 -31.11 22.61 -7.33
N LEU A 22 -30.60 21.37 -7.36
CA LEU A 22 -30.51 20.47 -6.19
C LEU A 22 -29.54 21.03 -5.14
N LYS A 23 -28.41 21.61 -5.57
CA LYS A 23 -27.44 22.23 -4.66
C LYS A 23 -27.97 23.51 -4.01
N TYR A 24 -28.72 24.33 -4.77
CA TYR A 24 -29.47 25.48 -4.27
C TYR A 24 -30.65 25.04 -3.40
N SER A 25 -31.28 23.91 -3.74
CA SER A 25 -32.40 23.35 -3.00
C SER A 25 -31.98 22.93 -1.59
N CYS A 26 -30.88 22.20 -1.47
CA CYS A 26 -30.30 21.85 -0.17
C CYS A 26 -29.84 23.06 0.66
N GLN A 27 -29.62 24.24 0.04
CA GLN A 27 -29.27 25.48 0.72
C GLN A 27 -30.48 26.31 1.17
N CYS A 28 -31.66 26.09 0.57
CA CYS A 28 -32.90 26.80 0.88
C CYS A 28 -33.94 25.90 1.56
N ASN A 29 -33.51 24.84 2.27
CA ASN A 29 -34.44 23.96 2.96
C ASN A 29 -35.13 24.71 4.12
N SER A 30 -36.46 24.69 4.12
CA SER A 30 -37.26 25.02 5.29
C SER A 30 -36.94 23.98 6.36
N ARG A 31 -36.09 24.32 7.33
CA ARG A 31 -35.86 23.46 8.48
C ARG A 31 -37.06 23.53 9.40
N ASN A 32 -37.50 22.39 9.92
CA ASN A 32 -38.49 22.39 10.99
C ASN A 32 -37.88 23.00 12.28
N PRO A 33 -38.68 23.27 13.33
CA PRO A 33 -38.16 23.84 14.59
C PRO A 33 -37.08 23.00 15.31
N LEU A 34 -36.85 21.75 14.89
CA LEU A 34 -35.77 20.89 15.37
C LEU A 34 -34.50 20.94 14.50
N GLY A 35 -34.47 21.79 13.47
CA GLY A 35 -33.35 21.88 12.54
C GLY A 35 -33.30 20.76 11.49
N ILE A 36 -34.37 19.97 11.34
CA ILE A 36 -34.45 18.89 10.34
C ILE A 36 -34.79 19.50 8.97
N ASP A 37 -33.99 19.18 7.96
CA ASP A 37 -34.22 19.58 6.59
C ASP A 37 -35.46 18.89 6.01
N MET A 38 -36.45 19.68 5.58
CA MET A 38 -37.68 19.17 4.97
C MET A 38 -37.50 18.90 3.47
N ILE A 39 -38.10 17.81 2.99
CA ILE A 39 -38.19 17.48 1.57
C ILE A 39 -39.45 18.18 0.99
N PRO A 40 -39.44 18.67 -0.27
CA PRO A 40 -40.64 19.21 -0.91
C PRO A 40 -41.83 18.25 -0.82
N GLU A 41 -43.02 18.78 -0.52
CA GLU A 41 -44.23 17.99 -0.30
C GLU A 41 -44.56 17.07 -1.50
N LYS A 42 -44.40 17.56 -2.73
CA LYS A 42 -44.58 16.74 -3.94
C LYS A 42 -43.60 15.57 -4.03
N TRP A 43 -42.35 15.75 -3.64
CA TRP A 43 -41.37 14.65 -3.62
C TRP A 43 -41.69 13.68 -2.49
N ASN A 44 -42.19 14.17 -1.35
CA ASN A 44 -42.67 13.33 -0.26
C ASN A 44 -43.84 12.45 -0.72
N HIS A 45 -44.84 13.01 -1.43
CA HIS A 45 -45.93 12.21 -1.99
C HIS A 45 -45.48 11.19 -3.04
N ILE A 46 -44.46 11.50 -3.85
CA ILE A 46 -43.93 10.56 -4.85
C ILE A 46 -43.12 9.44 -4.19
N LEU A 47 -42.24 9.76 -3.24
CA LEU A 47 -41.35 8.80 -2.59
C LEU A 47 -42.03 8.00 -1.49
N PHE A 48 -43.06 8.60 -0.87
CA PHE A 48 -43.79 8.06 0.27
C PHE A 48 -45.31 8.24 0.10
N PRO A 49 -45.91 7.64 -0.94
CA PRO A 49 -47.33 7.84 -1.27
C PRO A 49 -48.30 7.37 -0.18
N ASN A 50 -47.84 6.50 0.73
CA ASN A 50 -48.63 5.93 1.83
C ASN A 50 -48.16 6.38 3.22
N SER A 51 -47.28 7.38 3.31
CA SER A 51 -46.91 7.92 4.62
C SER A 51 -48.12 8.61 5.24
N PRO A 52 -48.52 8.26 6.48
CA PRO A 52 -49.49 9.08 7.19
C PRO A 52 -48.91 10.49 7.29
N GLU A 53 -49.73 11.52 7.03
CA GLU A 53 -49.36 12.90 7.35
C GLU A 53 -48.82 12.90 8.77
N THR A 54 -47.52 13.13 8.90
CA THR A 54 -46.86 13.11 10.21
C THR A 54 -47.24 14.41 10.90
N SER A 55 -48.43 14.45 11.52
CA SER A 55 -48.68 15.39 12.59
C SER A 55 -47.81 14.93 13.76
N VAL A 56 -46.56 15.39 13.79
CA VAL A 56 -45.73 15.22 14.96
C VAL A 56 -46.41 16.03 16.06
N ASP A 57 -47.03 15.34 17.02
CA ASP A 57 -47.57 16.00 18.21
C ASP A 57 -46.41 16.73 18.89
N LYS A 58 -46.51 18.06 18.87
CA LYS A 58 -45.46 18.97 19.32
C LYS A 58 -45.08 18.66 20.78
N GLU A 59 -46.04 18.21 21.57
CA GLU A 59 -45.86 17.84 22.97
C GLU A 59 -45.06 16.54 23.15
N GLN A 60 -45.31 15.52 22.31
CA GLN A 60 -44.54 14.27 22.33
C GLN A 60 -43.09 14.47 21.91
N LEU A 61 -42.88 15.32 20.90
CA LEU A 61 -41.54 15.64 20.39
C LEU A 61 -40.73 16.42 21.44
N GLU A 62 -41.34 17.42 22.07
CA GLU A 62 -40.73 18.15 23.18
C GLU A 62 -40.41 17.23 24.37
N ASN A 63 -41.27 16.27 24.68
CA ASN A 63 -41.02 15.28 25.75
C ASN A 63 -39.87 14.31 25.40
N CYS A 64 -39.75 13.89 24.14
CA CYS A 64 -38.61 13.10 23.68
C CYS A 64 -37.29 13.89 23.74
N VAL A 65 -37.29 15.15 23.30
CA VAL A 65 -36.13 16.03 23.39
C VAL A 65 -35.74 16.25 24.85
N ARG A 66 -36.70 16.51 25.75
CA ARG A 66 -36.45 16.61 27.21
C ARG A 66 -35.85 15.33 27.80
N ARG A 67 -36.32 14.14 27.40
CA ARG A 67 -35.74 12.85 27.83
C ARG A 67 -34.31 12.64 27.31
N ILE A 68 -34.04 13.02 26.07
CA ILE A 68 -32.68 12.92 25.48
C ILE A 68 -31.73 13.86 26.24
N LEU A 69 -32.16 15.11 26.48
CA LEU A 69 -31.40 16.11 27.26
C LEU A 69 -31.18 15.67 28.71
N SER A 70 -32.17 15.05 29.37
CA SER A 70 -32.01 14.54 30.73
C SER A 70 -31.04 13.35 30.83
N THR A 71 -30.85 12.61 29.73
CA THR A 71 -29.97 11.43 29.69
C THR A 71 -28.52 11.80 29.38
N LEU A 72 -28.29 12.87 28.61
CA LEU A 72 -26.96 13.29 28.15
C LEU A 72 -26.21 14.21 29.13
N GLY A 73 -26.86 14.68 30.20
CA GLY A 73 -26.26 15.55 31.22
C GLY A 73 -25.99 16.99 30.75
N SER A 74 -25.77 17.89 31.70
CA SER A 74 -25.68 19.36 31.48
C SER A 74 -24.55 19.80 30.52
N SER A 75 -23.55 18.95 30.28
CA SER A 75 -22.49 19.20 29.29
C SER A 75 -22.99 19.10 27.84
N ALA A 76 -23.91 18.18 27.54
CA ALA A 76 -24.45 18.02 26.18
C ALA A 76 -25.49 19.09 25.84
N GLU A 77 -26.12 19.69 26.85
CA GLU A 77 -27.06 20.81 26.70
C GLU A 77 -26.36 22.07 26.14
N SER A 78 -25.09 22.28 26.52
CA SER A 78 -24.20 23.31 25.95
C SER A 78 -23.90 23.07 24.47
N ASP A 79 -23.58 21.83 24.10
CA ASP A 79 -23.23 21.46 22.71
C ASP A 79 -24.46 21.42 21.78
N LEU A 80 -25.64 21.09 22.31
CA LEU A 80 -26.92 21.18 21.59
C LEU A 80 -27.40 22.64 21.47
N LYS A 81 -27.22 23.49 22.49
CA LYS A 81 -27.56 24.92 22.43
C LYS A 81 -26.61 25.73 21.54
N THR A 82 -25.35 25.31 21.37
CA THR A 82 -24.41 25.93 20.43
C THR A 82 -24.61 25.51 18.98
N ASN A 83 -25.23 24.33 18.74
CA ASN A 83 -25.54 23.83 17.39
C ASN A 83 -27.01 23.96 16.97
N LEU A 84 -27.92 24.35 17.87
CA LEU A 84 -29.20 24.94 17.49
C LEU A 84 -28.87 26.35 16.94
N PRO A 85 -29.18 26.67 15.67
CA PRO A 85 -28.81 27.95 15.10
C PRO A 85 -29.55 29.06 15.84
N GLY A 86 -28.85 29.71 16.76
CA GLY A 86 -29.22 30.99 17.32
C GLY A 86 -29.22 32.00 16.18
N LYS A 87 -30.41 32.45 15.80
CA LYS A 87 -30.68 33.47 14.78
C LYS A 87 -30.19 33.09 13.37
N SER A 88 -31.09 33.27 12.41
CA SER A 88 -30.78 33.35 10.98
C SER A 88 -29.52 34.20 10.78
N ASN A 89 -28.40 33.58 10.39
CA ASN A 89 -27.24 34.33 9.94
C ASN A 89 -27.54 34.88 8.56
N ASP A 90 -27.53 36.21 8.51
CA ASP A 90 -27.62 37.10 7.36
C ASP A 90 -26.58 36.76 6.27
N TYR A 91 -26.91 35.82 5.39
CA TYR A 91 -26.28 35.71 4.07
C TYR A 91 -27.35 35.52 2.99
N CYS A 92 -28.27 36.47 2.90
CA CYS A 92 -29.05 36.76 1.70
C CYS A 92 -29.13 38.28 1.58
N THR A 93 -28.07 38.91 1.08
CA THR A 93 -28.10 40.32 0.70
C THR A 93 -29.09 40.50 -0.46
N GLU A 94 -30.13 41.29 -0.19
CA GLU A 94 -30.91 42.10 -1.13
C GLU A 94 -31.32 41.40 -2.45
N GLY A 95 -32.29 40.50 -2.34
CA GLY A 95 -33.16 40.07 -3.43
C GLY A 95 -34.50 39.61 -2.86
N ASN A 96 -35.61 40.19 -3.35
CA ASN A 96 -36.98 39.99 -2.86
C ASN A 96 -37.27 38.58 -2.31
N ILE A 97 -37.35 38.49 -0.98
CA ILE A 97 -37.60 37.26 -0.21
C ILE A 97 -38.99 36.65 -0.49
N SER A 98 -39.90 37.39 -1.13
CA SER A 98 -41.22 36.91 -1.55
C SER A 98 -41.21 35.97 -2.76
N ASP A 99 -40.14 35.96 -3.57
CA ASP A 99 -40.09 35.17 -4.82
C ASP A 99 -39.39 33.80 -4.67
N ILE A 100 -38.70 33.58 -3.55
CA ILE A 100 -37.86 32.39 -3.31
C ILE A 100 -38.68 31.09 -3.18
N PRO A 101 -39.83 31.05 -2.46
CA PRO A 101 -40.67 29.84 -2.40
C PRO A 101 -41.21 29.45 -3.79
N SER A 102 -41.68 30.43 -4.56
CA SER A 102 -42.27 30.21 -5.89
C SER A 102 -41.30 29.58 -6.89
N ARG A 103 -40.02 29.93 -6.82
CA ARG A 103 -38.98 29.43 -7.72
C ARG A 103 -38.54 28.02 -7.33
N PHE A 104 -38.50 27.73 -6.03
CA PHE A 104 -38.18 26.41 -5.46
C PHE A 104 -39.28 25.40 -5.76
N ASP A 105 -40.55 25.79 -5.60
CA ASP A 105 -41.70 24.97 -5.98
C ASP A 105 -41.72 24.69 -7.48
N SER A 106 -41.42 25.70 -8.33
CA SER A 106 -41.34 25.46 -9.79
C SER A 106 -40.24 24.46 -10.19
N ILE A 107 -39.11 24.42 -9.45
CA ILE A 107 -38.03 23.45 -9.68
C ILE A 107 -38.44 22.08 -9.15
N ALA A 108 -39.04 22.02 -7.97
CA ALA A 108 -39.56 20.79 -7.39
C ALA A 108 -40.60 20.15 -8.32
N ASP A 109 -41.41 20.97 -8.99
CA ASP A 109 -42.43 20.56 -9.97
C ASP A 109 -41.82 19.94 -11.22
N VAL A 110 -40.83 20.61 -11.82
CA VAL A 110 -40.12 20.11 -13.00
C VAL A 110 -39.36 18.79 -12.68
N VAL A 111 -38.87 18.65 -11.45
CA VAL A 111 -38.22 17.41 -11.01
C VAL A 111 -39.24 16.32 -10.71
N ALA A 112 -40.36 16.66 -10.07
CA ALA A 112 -41.48 15.76 -9.77
C ALA A 112 -42.05 15.14 -11.05
N GLU A 113 -42.22 15.93 -12.11
CA GLU A 113 -42.68 15.47 -13.43
C GLU A 113 -41.73 14.45 -14.07
N LYS A 114 -40.45 14.42 -13.66
CA LYS A 114 -39.42 13.52 -14.20
C LYS A 114 -39.09 12.33 -13.29
N PHE A 115 -39.71 12.22 -12.11
CA PHE A 115 -39.53 11.02 -11.31
C PHE A 115 -40.17 9.82 -12.03
N PRO A 116 -39.44 8.72 -12.25
CA PRO A 116 -40.07 7.50 -12.74
C PRO A 116 -41.12 7.05 -11.71
N PRO A 117 -42.25 6.48 -12.17
CA PRO A 117 -43.24 5.94 -11.25
C PRO A 117 -42.60 4.84 -10.40
N LEU A 118 -42.93 4.81 -9.11
CA LEU A 118 -42.57 3.69 -8.26
C LEU A 118 -43.30 2.44 -8.76
N GLU A 119 -42.54 1.37 -8.96
CA GLU A 119 -43.11 0.05 -9.28
C GLU A 119 -43.83 -0.61 -8.10
N GLY A 120 -43.58 -0.16 -6.87
CA GLY A 120 -44.20 -0.66 -5.65
C GLY A 120 -44.91 0.45 -4.87
N SER A 121 -45.60 0.08 -3.79
CA SER A 121 -46.34 0.99 -2.92
C SER A 121 -45.46 1.90 -2.06
N ASN A 122 -44.17 1.60 -1.96
CA ASN A 122 -43.15 2.36 -1.23
C ASN A 122 -41.75 2.03 -1.80
N LEU A 123 -40.72 2.74 -1.33
CA LEU A 123 -39.35 2.55 -1.80
C LEU A 123 -38.78 1.14 -1.56
N ASP A 124 -39.09 0.52 -0.43
CA ASP A 124 -38.62 -0.83 -0.11
C ASP A 124 -39.20 -1.87 -1.10
N GLU A 125 -40.51 -1.81 -1.35
CA GLU A 125 -41.17 -2.66 -2.35
C GLU A 125 -40.65 -2.38 -3.77
N HIS A 126 -40.47 -1.11 -4.13
CA HIS A 126 -39.90 -0.72 -5.41
C HIS A 126 -38.54 -1.38 -5.67
N PHE A 127 -37.62 -1.31 -4.70
CA PHE A 127 -36.30 -1.93 -4.84
C PHE A 127 -36.35 -3.45 -4.84
N LYS A 128 -37.28 -4.07 -4.09
CA LYS A 128 -37.50 -5.52 -4.14
C LYS A 128 -37.99 -5.97 -5.51
N ILE A 129 -38.96 -5.29 -6.11
CA ILE A 129 -39.48 -5.62 -7.45
C ILE A 129 -38.37 -5.53 -8.49
N ILE A 130 -37.58 -4.46 -8.47
CA ILE A 130 -36.42 -4.29 -9.35
C ILE A 130 -35.42 -5.45 -9.16
N ALA A 131 -35.07 -5.76 -7.91
CA ALA A 131 -34.12 -6.83 -7.63
C ALA A 131 -34.63 -8.20 -8.09
N HIS A 132 -35.91 -8.51 -7.90
CA HIS A 132 -36.51 -9.74 -8.40
C HIS A 132 -36.46 -9.83 -9.92
N ARG A 133 -36.81 -8.74 -10.62
CA ARG A 133 -36.78 -8.67 -12.08
C ARG A 133 -35.42 -9.03 -12.67
N TYR A 134 -34.33 -8.51 -12.09
CA TYR A 134 -32.97 -8.74 -12.60
C TYR A 134 -32.28 -9.97 -12.01
N GLY A 135 -32.62 -10.35 -10.78
CA GLY A 135 -31.92 -11.38 -10.02
C GLY A 135 -32.53 -12.78 -10.09
N ASP A 136 -33.84 -12.91 -10.29
CA ASP A 136 -34.54 -14.19 -10.07
C ASP A 136 -34.04 -15.32 -10.97
N THR A 137 -33.68 -15.03 -12.22
CA THR A 137 -33.13 -16.05 -13.13
C THR A 137 -31.79 -16.58 -12.63
N TYR A 138 -30.87 -15.69 -12.22
CA TYR A 138 -29.57 -16.09 -11.66
C TYR A 138 -29.72 -16.83 -10.33
N LYS A 139 -30.63 -16.35 -9.46
CA LYS A 139 -30.92 -17.03 -8.20
C LYS A 139 -31.39 -18.46 -8.43
N LYS A 140 -32.33 -18.68 -9.37
CA LYS A 140 -32.80 -20.02 -9.74
C LYS A 140 -31.67 -20.91 -10.27
N LEU A 141 -30.75 -20.37 -11.07
CA LEU A 141 -29.59 -21.11 -11.55
C LEU A 141 -28.68 -21.53 -10.39
N LEU A 142 -28.36 -20.61 -9.47
CA LEU A 142 -27.53 -20.90 -8.30
C LEU A 142 -28.18 -21.92 -7.36
N ASP A 143 -29.45 -21.73 -7.01
CA ASP A 143 -30.20 -22.62 -6.10
C ASP A 143 -30.38 -24.03 -6.67
N LYS A 144 -30.52 -24.15 -8.00
CA LYS A 144 -30.55 -25.45 -8.69
C LYS A 144 -29.15 -26.09 -8.64
N PHE A 145 -28.12 -25.33 -8.97
CA PHE A 145 -26.77 -25.85 -9.12
C PHE A 145 -26.11 -26.22 -7.77
N SER A 146 -26.37 -25.46 -6.70
CA SER A 146 -25.84 -25.75 -5.34
C SER A 146 -26.32 -27.10 -4.79
N LYS A 147 -27.48 -27.58 -5.24
CA LYS A 147 -28.08 -28.86 -4.81
C LYS A 147 -27.61 -30.06 -5.64
N PHE A 148 -26.83 -29.84 -6.68
CA PHE A 148 -26.30 -30.91 -7.52
C PHE A 148 -25.21 -31.70 -6.76
N PRO A 149 -25.19 -33.04 -6.80
CA PRO A 149 -24.14 -33.81 -6.16
C PRO A 149 -22.82 -33.64 -6.92
N LEU A 150 -21.70 -33.47 -6.21
CA LEU A 150 -20.38 -33.36 -6.83
C LEU A 150 -20.07 -34.66 -7.61
N PRO A 151 -19.83 -34.59 -8.93
CA PRO A 151 -19.47 -35.75 -9.72
C PRO A 151 -18.00 -36.13 -9.50
N PRO A 152 -17.61 -37.39 -9.74
CA PRO A 152 -16.22 -37.80 -9.63
C PRO A 152 -15.34 -37.03 -10.62
N ILE A 153 -14.12 -36.72 -10.19
CA ILE A 153 -13.11 -36.05 -11.03
C ILE A 153 -12.61 -37.05 -12.08
N ASN A 154 -12.49 -36.59 -13.33
CA ASN A 154 -11.90 -37.40 -14.40
C ASN A 154 -10.42 -37.70 -14.10
N GLN A 155 -10.04 -38.97 -14.24
CA GLN A 155 -8.67 -39.41 -14.03
C GLN A 155 -7.77 -39.08 -15.24
N THR A 156 -8.34 -38.92 -16.43
CA THR A 156 -7.61 -38.66 -17.66
C THR A 156 -8.21 -37.49 -18.44
N TRP A 157 -7.33 -36.56 -18.81
CA TRP A 157 -7.66 -35.35 -19.55
C TRP A 157 -7.09 -35.41 -20.96
N VAL A 158 -7.81 -34.87 -21.92
CA VAL A 158 -7.42 -34.88 -23.33
C VAL A 158 -6.53 -33.67 -23.56
N PHE A 159 -5.29 -33.92 -23.96
CA PHE A 159 -4.34 -32.87 -24.25
C PHE A 159 -4.57 -32.33 -25.68
N ARG A 160 -5.44 -31.34 -25.82
CA ARG A 160 -5.74 -30.70 -27.11
C ARG A 160 -6.08 -29.20 -26.94
N PRO A 161 -5.86 -28.36 -27.97
CA PRO A 161 -6.16 -26.93 -27.87
C PRO A 161 -7.67 -26.65 -27.85
N GLY A 162 -8.08 -25.62 -27.11
CA GLY A 162 -9.47 -25.22 -26.96
C GLY A 162 -10.22 -26.05 -25.93
N TRP A 163 -11.55 -25.97 -25.95
CA TRP A 163 -12.42 -26.64 -24.98
C TRP A 163 -12.65 -28.12 -25.32
N THR A 164 -12.77 -28.95 -24.28
CA THR A 164 -13.17 -30.35 -24.34
C THR A 164 -14.27 -30.62 -23.32
N LYS A 165 -15.39 -31.17 -23.78
CA LYS A 165 -16.53 -31.57 -22.93
C LYS A 165 -16.46 -33.04 -22.58
N TYR A 166 -16.66 -33.34 -21.30
CA TYR A 166 -16.74 -34.68 -20.71
C TYR A 166 -18.13 -34.86 -20.11
N SER A 167 -19.10 -35.26 -20.94
CA SER A 167 -20.48 -35.44 -20.52
C SER A 167 -20.62 -36.57 -19.50
N PHE A 168 -21.41 -36.36 -18.44
CA PHE A 168 -21.72 -37.42 -17.47
C PHE A 168 -22.56 -38.54 -18.07
N GLN A 169 -23.25 -38.28 -19.18
CA GLN A 169 -24.06 -39.26 -19.91
C GLN A 169 -23.36 -39.81 -21.16
N GLY A 170 -22.23 -39.20 -21.56
CA GLY A 170 -21.52 -39.55 -22.79
C GLY A 170 -20.33 -40.47 -22.52
N ASN A 171 -20.05 -41.38 -23.46
CA ASN A 171 -18.94 -42.32 -23.31
C ASN A 171 -17.58 -41.75 -23.71
N HIS A 172 -17.53 -40.64 -24.46
CA HIS A 172 -16.29 -40.09 -25.00
C HIS A 172 -16.19 -38.55 -24.92
N PRO A 173 -15.00 -38.00 -24.66
CA PRO A 173 -14.78 -36.55 -24.66
C PRO A 173 -14.94 -35.93 -26.06
N ILE A 174 -15.57 -34.75 -26.17
CA ILE A 174 -15.91 -34.13 -27.46
C ILE A 174 -15.37 -32.71 -27.65
N ALA A 175 -15.00 -32.41 -28.92
CA ALA A 175 -14.97 -31.11 -29.59
C ALA A 175 -16.01 -30.08 -29.15
N VAL A 176 -15.69 -29.00 -28.42
CA VAL A 176 -16.65 -27.88 -28.29
C VAL A 176 -15.94 -26.54 -28.44
N ASP A 177 -16.64 -25.55 -28.99
CA ASP A 177 -16.09 -24.18 -29.12
C ASP A 177 -16.11 -23.44 -27.78
N TYR A 178 -17.12 -23.73 -26.96
CA TYR A 178 -17.32 -23.23 -25.60
C TYR A 178 -18.31 -24.13 -24.84
N PRO A 179 -18.34 -24.10 -23.50
CA PRO A 179 -19.32 -24.86 -22.73
C PRO A 179 -20.75 -24.35 -22.97
N ASP A 180 -21.73 -25.24 -23.04
CA ASP A 180 -23.13 -24.95 -23.37
C ASP A 180 -24.03 -24.70 -22.14
N ASP A 181 -23.58 -25.04 -20.93
CA ASP A 181 -24.37 -24.93 -19.69
C ASP A 181 -24.51 -23.51 -19.13
N ASN A 182 -25.61 -23.22 -18.44
CA ASN A 182 -25.91 -21.87 -17.93
C ASN A 182 -25.31 -21.58 -16.54
N ALA A 183 -24.83 -22.59 -15.82
CA ALA A 183 -24.12 -22.43 -14.55
C ALA A 183 -22.83 -23.23 -14.59
N LEU A 184 -21.70 -22.58 -14.28
CA LEU A 184 -20.38 -23.21 -14.28
C LEU A 184 -19.60 -22.81 -13.04
N ILE A 185 -18.86 -23.75 -12.43
CA ILE A 185 -17.66 -23.39 -11.66
C ILE A 185 -16.49 -23.31 -12.65
N LEU A 186 -15.64 -22.30 -12.55
CA LEU A 186 -14.47 -22.11 -13.41
C LEU A 186 -13.24 -21.77 -12.57
N ASP A 187 -12.10 -22.33 -12.96
CA ASP A 187 -10.77 -21.98 -12.46
C ASP A 187 -9.76 -21.95 -13.61
N VAL A 188 -8.88 -20.95 -13.62
CA VAL A 188 -7.92 -20.67 -14.70
C VAL A 188 -6.50 -20.56 -14.14
N GLU A 189 -5.58 -21.29 -14.77
CA GLU A 189 -4.16 -21.25 -14.40
C GLU A 189 -3.29 -20.55 -15.44
N VAL A 190 -2.28 -19.83 -14.95
CA VAL A 190 -1.38 -18.98 -15.73
C VAL A 190 0.07 -19.29 -15.41
N CYS A 191 0.86 -19.64 -16.42
CA CYS A 191 2.30 -19.77 -16.30
C CYS A 191 2.98 -18.39 -16.31
N VAL A 192 3.29 -17.85 -15.14
CA VAL A 192 3.80 -16.47 -14.98
C VAL A 192 5.10 -16.23 -15.76
N ASN A 193 6.01 -17.20 -15.77
CA ASN A 193 7.26 -17.13 -16.54
C ASN A 193 7.06 -17.03 -18.05
N ALA A 194 5.91 -17.47 -18.57
CA ALA A 194 5.59 -17.41 -19.99
C ALA A 194 4.76 -16.17 -20.38
N GLY A 195 4.47 -15.29 -19.42
CA GLY A 195 3.64 -14.09 -19.58
C GLY A 195 2.24 -14.24 -18.99
N ASN A 196 1.47 -13.15 -19.01
CA ASN A 196 0.14 -13.09 -18.39
C ASN A 196 -0.97 -13.65 -19.30
N HIS A 197 -0.81 -14.88 -19.79
CA HIS A 197 -1.76 -15.52 -20.70
C HIS A 197 -2.35 -16.77 -20.07
N PRO A 198 -3.65 -17.04 -20.29
CA PRO A 198 -4.27 -18.24 -19.74
C PRO A 198 -3.60 -19.48 -20.35
N THR A 199 -3.26 -20.42 -19.48
CA THR A 199 -2.49 -21.62 -19.85
C THR A 199 -3.40 -22.83 -19.95
N ILE A 200 -4.10 -23.15 -18.86
CA ILE A 200 -5.15 -24.18 -18.81
C ILE A 200 -6.33 -23.65 -17.99
N ALA A 201 -7.51 -24.22 -18.20
CA ALA A 201 -8.66 -23.99 -17.34
C ALA A 201 -9.49 -25.26 -17.20
N VAL A 202 -10.19 -25.38 -16.07
CA VAL A 202 -11.17 -26.44 -15.82
C VAL A 202 -12.50 -25.80 -15.46
N ALA A 203 -13.59 -26.37 -15.95
CA ALA A 203 -14.92 -25.99 -15.53
C ALA A 203 -15.81 -27.18 -15.22
N LEU A 204 -16.76 -26.98 -14.31
CA LEU A 204 -17.76 -27.96 -13.89
C LEU A 204 -19.17 -27.40 -14.10
N SER A 205 -20.06 -28.21 -14.65
CA SER A 205 -21.49 -27.91 -14.81
C SER A 205 -22.36 -29.01 -14.21
N ASP A 206 -23.69 -28.89 -14.30
CA ASP A 206 -24.63 -29.96 -13.95
C ASP A 206 -24.71 -31.09 -15.01
N THR A 207 -24.05 -30.95 -16.17
CA THR A 207 -24.08 -31.96 -17.25
C THR A 207 -22.73 -32.58 -17.60
N ALA A 208 -21.62 -31.88 -17.33
CA ALA A 208 -20.29 -32.26 -17.76
C ALA A 208 -19.15 -31.58 -16.99
N TRP A 209 -17.98 -32.22 -17.04
CA TRP A 209 -16.69 -31.55 -16.84
C TRP A 209 -16.20 -30.93 -18.16
N TYR A 210 -15.40 -29.89 -18.06
CA TYR A 210 -14.75 -29.23 -19.18
C TYR A 210 -13.27 -28.98 -18.91
N SER A 211 -12.44 -29.16 -19.92
CA SER A 211 -11.05 -28.70 -19.92
C SER A 211 -10.80 -27.76 -21.07
N TRP A 212 -9.99 -26.73 -20.84
CA TRP A 212 -9.49 -25.83 -21.87
C TRP A 212 -7.96 -25.82 -21.85
N CYS A 213 -7.35 -25.91 -23.03
CA CYS A 213 -5.90 -25.74 -23.16
C CYS A 213 -5.57 -24.62 -24.14
N SER A 214 -4.63 -23.76 -23.75
CA SER A 214 -4.11 -22.71 -24.60
C SER A 214 -3.40 -23.27 -25.83
N LYS A 215 -3.54 -22.60 -26.99
CA LYS A 215 -2.79 -22.93 -28.21
C LYS A 215 -1.26 -22.82 -27.98
N ARG A 216 -0.83 -22.02 -27.00
CA ARG A 216 0.57 -21.82 -26.62
C ARG A 216 1.20 -23.06 -25.98
N LEU A 217 0.39 -23.94 -25.39
CA LEU A 217 0.85 -25.23 -24.90
C LEU A 217 1.23 -26.19 -26.02
N PHE A 218 0.79 -25.99 -27.26
CA PHE A 218 1.06 -26.92 -28.37
C PHE A 218 2.09 -26.37 -29.36
N ASN A 219 2.13 -25.05 -29.52
CA ASN A 219 3.00 -24.41 -30.49
C ASN A 219 4.16 -23.70 -29.78
N PRO A 220 5.39 -24.21 -29.84
CA PRO A 220 6.58 -23.44 -29.44
C PRO A 220 6.87 -22.39 -30.54
N ARG A 221 6.02 -21.37 -30.69
CA ARG A 221 6.36 -20.24 -31.58
C ARG A 221 7.43 -19.38 -30.92
N TYR A 222 8.42 -18.98 -31.72
CA TYR A 222 9.58 -18.19 -31.29
C TYR A 222 9.23 -16.77 -30.78
N HIS A 223 8.03 -16.24 -31.05
CA HIS A 223 7.62 -14.90 -30.61
C HIS A 223 6.13 -14.84 -30.27
N TYR A 224 5.76 -15.19 -29.04
CA TYR A 224 4.51 -14.71 -28.46
C TYR A 224 4.74 -13.30 -27.94
N THR A 225 3.83 -12.37 -28.25
CA THR A 225 3.88 -11.03 -27.67
C THR A 225 3.57 -11.13 -26.17
N ASN A 226 4.24 -10.31 -25.35
CA ASN A 226 3.90 -10.19 -23.93
C ASN A 226 2.48 -9.63 -23.70
N LYS A 227 1.86 -9.05 -24.74
CA LYS A 227 0.49 -8.55 -24.69
C LYS A 227 -0.49 -9.67 -25.02
N VAL A 228 -1.56 -9.74 -24.22
CA VAL A 228 -2.71 -10.63 -24.43
C VAL A 228 -3.61 -10.03 -25.51
N ASP A 229 -3.94 -10.82 -26.53
CA ASP A 229 -4.94 -10.46 -27.52
C ASP A 229 -6.25 -11.24 -27.28
N LEU A 230 -7.36 -10.82 -27.90
CA LEU A 230 -8.68 -11.45 -27.76
C LEU A 230 -8.69 -12.92 -28.23
N ASP A 231 -7.74 -13.32 -29.08
CA ASP A 231 -7.61 -14.70 -29.56
C ASP A 231 -6.82 -15.61 -28.61
N ASP A 232 -6.13 -15.03 -27.62
CA ASP A 232 -5.47 -15.77 -26.55
C ASP A 232 -6.42 -16.07 -25.37
N LEU A 233 -7.55 -15.35 -25.27
CA LEU A 233 -8.51 -15.46 -24.18
C LEU A 233 -9.41 -16.70 -24.32
N ILE A 234 -9.97 -17.13 -23.18
CA ILE A 234 -10.85 -18.28 -23.08
C ILE A 234 -12.25 -17.89 -23.57
N PRO A 235 -12.78 -18.50 -24.65
CA PRO A 235 -14.13 -18.22 -25.10
C PRO A 235 -15.12 -18.98 -24.24
N LEU A 236 -16.06 -18.29 -23.59
CA LEU A 236 -17.22 -18.96 -22.99
C LEU A 236 -18.43 -18.96 -23.95
N GLY A 237 -18.27 -18.39 -25.14
CA GLY A 237 -19.36 -18.12 -26.06
C GLY A 237 -20.25 -17.03 -25.49
N ARG A 238 -21.00 -16.35 -26.36
CA ARG A 238 -22.25 -15.59 -26.12
C ARG A 238 -22.27 -14.22 -26.83
N LYS A 239 -23.46 -13.84 -27.28
CA LYS A 239 -23.87 -12.53 -27.81
C LYS A 239 -24.85 -11.89 -26.82
N ALA A 240 -25.19 -10.62 -27.05
CA ALA A 240 -26.05 -9.84 -26.16
C ALA A 240 -27.47 -10.44 -25.94
N ASP A 241 -27.97 -11.22 -26.90
CA ASP A 241 -29.33 -11.78 -26.91
C ASP A 241 -29.44 -13.17 -26.28
N ASP A 242 -28.33 -13.72 -25.77
CA ASP A 242 -28.32 -15.04 -25.16
C ASP A 242 -28.95 -15.06 -23.75
N PRO A 243 -29.45 -16.23 -23.30
CA PRO A 243 -29.97 -16.40 -21.94
C PRO A 243 -28.93 -16.10 -20.85
N GLU A 244 -29.44 -15.78 -19.67
CA GLU A 244 -28.64 -15.50 -18.47
C GLU A 244 -27.73 -16.68 -18.12
N ARG A 245 -26.46 -16.36 -17.83
CA ARG A 245 -25.44 -17.34 -17.47
C ARG A 245 -24.65 -16.87 -16.26
N ILE A 246 -24.31 -17.80 -15.38
CA ILE A 246 -23.52 -17.52 -14.19
C ILE A 246 -22.24 -18.38 -14.13
N ILE A 247 -21.12 -17.72 -13.87
CA ILE A 247 -19.82 -18.36 -13.62
C ILE A 247 -19.50 -18.16 -12.15
N ILE A 248 -19.16 -19.23 -11.46
CA ILE A 248 -18.81 -19.23 -10.05
C ILE A 248 -17.32 -19.57 -9.95
N GLY A 249 -16.62 -18.90 -9.04
CA GLY A 249 -15.21 -19.19 -8.79
C GLY A 249 -14.79 -18.80 -7.38
N HIS A 250 -13.52 -19.01 -7.07
CA HIS A 250 -12.93 -18.55 -5.82
C HIS A 250 -11.89 -17.48 -6.11
N ASN A 251 -12.17 -16.24 -5.71
CA ASN A 251 -11.51 -15.05 -6.26
C ASN A 251 -11.71 -14.92 -7.78
N VAL A 252 -12.95 -15.18 -8.23
CA VAL A 252 -13.34 -15.29 -9.66
C VAL A 252 -12.98 -14.06 -10.50
N GLY A 253 -12.76 -12.91 -9.86
CA GLY A 253 -12.29 -11.70 -10.51
C GLY A 253 -10.97 -11.90 -11.25
N PHE A 254 -10.10 -12.82 -10.81
CA PHE A 254 -8.89 -13.21 -11.53
C PHE A 254 -9.22 -13.98 -12.82
N ASP A 255 -10.00 -15.06 -12.70
CA ASP A 255 -10.41 -15.90 -13.84
C ASP A 255 -11.18 -15.12 -14.90
N ARG A 256 -12.05 -14.21 -14.44
CA ARG A 256 -12.83 -13.28 -15.27
C ARG A 256 -11.93 -12.49 -16.23
N THR A 257 -10.72 -12.12 -15.84
CA THR A 257 -9.80 -11.36 -16.71
C THR A 257 -9.34 -12.16 -17.93
N PHE A 258 -9.48 -13.48 -17.92
CA PHE A 258 -9.11 -14.36 -19.03
C PHE A 258 -10.29 -14.79 -19.90
N VAL A 259 -11.51 -14.33 -19.59
CA VAL A 259 -12.71 -14.61 -20.38
C VAL A 259 -12.83 -13.62 -21.54
N LYS A 260 -12.98 -14.15 -22.76
CA LYS A 260 -13.00 -13.36 -24.00
C LYS A 260 -14.14 -12.35 -24.05
N GLU A 261 -15.34 -12.78 -23.66
CA GLU A 261 -16.58 -12.00 -23.76
C GLU A 261 -16.59 -10.76 -22.85
N GLU A 262 -15.78 -10.74 -21.78
CA GLU A 262 -15.71 -9.61 -20.84
C GLU A 262 -15.05 -8.36 -21.43
N TYR A 263 -14.37 -8.51 -22.57
CA TYR A 263 -13.76 -7.40 -23.30
C TYR A 263 -14.64 -6.89 -24.45
N PHE A 264 -15.84 -7.44 -24.62
CA PHE A 264 -16.79 -6.94 -25.62
C PHE A 264 -17.48 -5.66 -25.14
N LEU A 265 -17.61 -4.67 -26.03
CA LEU A 265 -18.26 -3.39 -25.72
C LEU A 265 -19.75 -3.53 -25.39
N LYS A 266 -20.41 -4.53 -26.00
CA LYS A 266 -21.81 -4.84 -25.69
C LYS A 266 -21.82 -5.81 -24.52
N SER A 267 -22.47 -5.41 -23.42
CA SER A 267 -22.65 -6.28 -22.26
C SER A 267 -23.36 -7.57 -22.66
N SER A 268 -22.81 -8.69 -22.20
CA SER A 268 -23.51 -9.98 -22.20
C SER A 268 -24.41 -10.09 -20.96
N ARG A 269 -25.26 -11.11 -20.92
CA ARG A 269 -25.97 -11.57 -19.72
C ARG A 269 -25.14 -12.59 -18.91
N LEU A 270 -23.81 -12.54 -19.06
CA LEU A 270 -22.89 -13.29 -18.22
C LEU A 270 -22.71 -12.54 -16.89
N ARG A 271 -22.77 -13.28 -15.79
CA ARG A 271 -22.49 -12.76 -14.45
C ARG A 271 -21.51 -13.69 -13.74
N PHE A 272 -20.78 -13.12 -12.79
CA PHE A 272 -19.80 -13.84 -11.99
C PHE A 272 -20.23 -13.85 -10.53
N TRP A 273 -19.99 -14.96 -9.85
CA TRP A 273 -20.33 -15.19 -8.46
C TRP A 273 -19.13 -15.72 -7.69
N ASP A 274 -18.74 -15.03 -6.63
CA ASP A 274 -17.45 -15.27 -5.97
C ASP A 274 -17.60 -15.90 -4.59
N THR A 275 -17.12 -17.13 -4.44
CA THR A 275 -17.17 -17.87 -3.17
C THR A 275 -16.28 -17.26 -2.10
N MET A 276 -15.19 -16.59 -2.49
CA MET A 276 -14.34 -15.85 -1.54
C MET A 276 -15.11 -14.66 -0.94
N SER A 277 -15.79 -13.87 -1.77
CA SER A 277 -16.64 -12.76 -1.34
C SER A 277 -17.82 -13.23 -0.48
N MET A 278 -18.45 -14.35 -0.84
CA MET A 278 -19.47 -14.98 0.01
C MET A 278 -18.92 -15.33 1.39
N HIS A 279 -17.77 -16.00 1.45
CA HIS A 279 -17.12 -16.34 2.71
C HIS A 279 -16.84 -15.09 3.54
N ILE A 280 -16.30 -14.02 2.93
CA ILE A 280 -16.03 -12.76 3.62
C ILE A 280 -17.32 -12.14 4.16
N ALA A 281 -18.42 -12.19 3.41
CA ALA A 281 -19.71 -11.64 3.83
C ALA A 281 -20.32 -12.40 5.03
N VAL A 282 -20.14 -13.73 5.08
CA VAL A 282 -20.74 -14.57 6.13
C VAL A 282 -19.81 -14.72 7.35
N CYS A 283 -18.53 -15.00 7.13
CA CYS A 283 -17.54 -15.41 8.16
C CYS A 283 -16.22 -14.63 8.09
N GLY A 284 -16.18 -13.48 7.42
CA GLY A 284 -14.95 -12.72 7.17
C GLY A 284 -14.32 -12.10 8.42
N LEU A 285 -13.02 -11.83 8.33
CA LEU A 285 -12.21 -11.21 9.38
C LEU A 285 -12.00 -9.71 9.11
N ALA A 286 -12.13 -8.88 10.16
CA ALA A 286 -11.63 -7.52 10.13
C ALA A 286 -10.08 -7.49 10.10
N GLY A 287 -9.49 -6.33 9.76
CA GLY A 287 -8.04 -6.17 9.63
C GLY A 287 -7.26 -6.62 10.87
N ASP A 288 -7.65 -6.11 12.05
CA ASP A 288 -6.99 -6.44 13.31
C ASP A 288 -7.25 -7.89 13.74
N GLN A 289 -8.49 -8.37 13.54
CA GLN A 289 -8.86 -9.76 13.79
C GLN A 289 -8.04 -10.74 12.94
N ARG A 290 -7.68 -10.37 11.71
CA ARG A 290 -6.84 -11.21 10.86
C ARG A 290 -5.41 -11.33 11.40
N VAL A 291 -4.83 -10.24 11.90
CA VAL A 291 -3.51 -10.26 12.55
C VAL A 291 -3.54 -11.20 13.76
N LEU A 292 -4.56 -11.04 14.59
CA LEU A 292 -4.84 -11.86 15.75
C LEU A 292 -5.03 -13.35 15.43
N PHE A 293 -5.84 -13.65 14.41
CA PHE A 293 -6.08 -15.02 13.93
C PHE A 293 -4.78 -15.68 13.45
N MET A 294 -3.95 -14.96 12.70
CA MET A 294 -2.66 -15.47 12.22
C MET A 294 -1.67 -15.72 13.35
N ALA A 295 -1.64 -14.85 14.37
CA ALA A 295 -0.78 -15.02 15.53
C ALA A 295 -1.19 -16.23 16.37
N ALA A 296 -2.49 -16.41 16.60
CA ALA A 296 -3.02 -17.55 17.34
C ALA A 296 -2.71 -18.90 16.68
N ARG A 297 -2.77 -19.00 15.34
CA ARG A 297 -2.53 -20.26 14.60
C ARG A 297 -1.06 -20.57 14.31
N LYS A 298 -0.18 -19.57 14.18
CA LYS A 298 1.24 -19.81 13.81
C LYS A 298 2.17 -19.98 15.01
N GLY A 299 1.72 -19.78 16.24
CA GLY A 299 2.59 -19.76 17.43
C GLY A 299 3.68 -18.67 17.41
N ASN A 300 3.76 -17.88 16.34
CA ASN A 300 4.74 -16.81 16.14
C ASN A 300 4.13 -15.48 16.61
N ARG A 301 4.64 -15.01 17.75
CA ARG A 301 4.40 -13.67 18.27
C ARG A 301 4.99 -12.65 17.31
N THR A 302 4.14 -11.93 16.60
CA THR A 302 4.52 -10.71 15.89
C THR A 302 4.28 -9.51 16.81
N LYS A 303 4.99 -8.40 16.61
CA LYS A 303 4.83 -7.18 17.42
C LYS A 303 3.37 -6.69 17.46
N ALA A 304 2.67 -6.78 16.33
CA ALA A 304 1.25 -6.44 16.22
C ALA A 304 0.33 -7.38 17.00
N SER A 305 0.72 -8.65 17.19
CA SER A 305 -0.03 -9.59 18.03
C SER A 305 0.17 -9.35 19.52
N GLU A 306 1.35 -8.88 19.94
CA GLU A 306 1.61 -8.47 21.33
C GLU A 306 0.83 -7.20 21.68
N GLU A 307 0.81 -6.21 20.78
CA GLU A 307 0.05 -4.95 20.96
C GLU A 307 -1.46 -5.20 21.08
N ALA A 308 -2.01 -6.13 20.31
CA ALA A 308 -3.43 -6.48 20.41
C ALA A 308 -3.77 -7.27 21.69
N LEU A 309 -2.82 -8.04 22.26
CA LEU A 309 -2.98 -8.74 23.53
C LEU A 309 -3.02 -7.77 24.73
N VAL A 310 -2.19 -6.71 24.69
CA VAL A 310 -2.12 -5.69 25.76
C VAL A 310 -3.45 -4.95 25.94
N HIS A 311 -4.25 -4.79 24.88
CA HIS A 311 -5.57 -4.16 24.96
C HIS A 311 -6.70 -5.09 25.44
N THR A 312 -6.44 -6.39 25.57
CA THR A 312 -7.40 -7.39 26.05
C THR A 312 -7.14 -7.85 27.49
N GLU A 313 -5.98 -7.53 28.07
CA GLU A 313 -5.68 -7.85 29.47
C GLU A 313 -6.41 -6.89 30.41
N ASN A 314 -7.53 -7.37 30.96
CA ASN A 314 -8.14 -6.79 32.14
C ASN A 314 -7.13 -6.90 33.31
N PRO A 315 -6.81 -5.81 34.04
CA PRO A 315 -5.71 -5.77 35.01
C PRO A 315 -6.02 -6.47 36.35
N ALA A 316 -6.83 -7.54 36.33
CA ALA A 316 -7.21 -8.29 37.53
C ALA A 316 -7.15 -9.79 37.27
N LYS A 317 -5.93 -10.35 37.31
CA LYS A 317 -5.56 -11.60 38.01
C LYS A 317 -4.17 -12.05 37.57
N GLU A 318 -3.18 -11.81 38.43
CA GLU A 318 -1.93 -12.57 38.44
C GLU A 318 -2.23 -14.00 38.93
N SER A 319 -2.23 -14.95 38.01
CA SER A 319 -1.98 -16.35 38.35
C SER A 319 -1.44 -17.08 37.12
N ASN A 320 -0.26 -17.67 37.28
CA ASN A 320 0.39 -18.58 36.34
C ASN A 320 -0.58 -19.60 35.72
N VAL A 321 -1.06 -19.36 34.50
CA VAL A 321 -1.68 -20.38 33.63
C VAL A 321 -1.43 -19.97 32.18
N LEU A 322 -1.10 -20.96 31.35
CA LEU A 322 -1.07 -20.91 29.89
C LEU A 322 -2.33 -20.23 29.29
N GLY A 323 -2.31 -18.89 29.17
CA GLY A 323 -3.42 -18.05 28.70
C GLY A 323 -3.70 -18.13 27.20
N PHE A 324 -3.39 -19.24 26.54
CA PHE A 324 -3.78 -19.52 25.15
C PHE A 324 -5.16 -20.19 25.06
N GLN A 325 -5.94 -20.26 26.14
CA GLN A 325 -7.25 -20.89 26.14
C GLN A 325 -8.33 -20.00 25.49
N ASN A 326 -8.74 -20.45 24.30
CA ASN A 326 -10.09 -20.39 23.76
C ASN A 326 -10.69 -19.02 23.46
N TRP A 327 -10.11 -18.33 22.48
CA TRP A 327 -10.89 -17.34 21.73
C TRP A 327 -11.93 -18.05 20.88
N LYS A 328 -13.12 -18.27 21.43
CA LYS A 328 -14.26 -18.97 20.80
C LYS A 328 -14.62 -18.44 19.40
N TRP A 329 -14.27 -17.20 19.10
CA TRP A 329 -14.53 -16.61 17.78
C TRP A 329 -13.57 -17.12 16.69
N LEU A 330 -12.40 -17.67 17.05
CA LEU A 330 -11.45 -18.27 16.09
C LEU A 330 -12.03 -19.53 15.42
N ASP A 331 -12.95 -20.23 16.10
CA ASP A 331 -13.56 -21.47 15.63
C ASP A 331 -14.71 -21.24 14.64
N VAL A 332 -15.15 -19.98 14.45
CA VAL A 332 -16.29 -19.62 13.58
C VAL A 332 -15.86 -18.77 12.38
N THR A 333 -14.56 -18.75 12.06
CA THR A 333 -13.99 -17.93 10.99
C THR A 333 -12.75 -18.59 10.38
N SER A 334 -12.40 -18.20 9.16
CA SER A 334 -11.14 -18.59 8.55
C SER A 334 -10.56 -17.50 7.66
N THR A 335 -9.35 -17.74 7.12
CA THR A 335 -8.74 -16.86 6.12
C THR A 335 -9.23 -17.17 4.73
N ASN A 336 -9.18 -16.17 3.85
CA ASN A 336 -9.83 -16.18 2.54
C ASN A 336 -9.19 -17.07 1.45
N SER A 337 -8.21 -17.93 1.75
CA SER A 337 -7.65 -18.84 0.73
C SER A 337 -8.53 -20.06 0.56
N LEU A 338 -8.75 -20.53 -0.68
CA LEU A 338 -9.61 -21.69 -0.98
C LEU A 338 -9.36 -22.87 -0.03
N ILE A 339 -8.09 -23.25 0.19
CA ILE A 339 -7.71 -24.34 1.11
C ILE A 339 -8.28 -24.16 2.52
N GLU A 340 -8.16 -22.96 3.09
CA GLU A 340 -8.63 -22.68 4.45
C GLU A 340 -10.13 -22.46 4.51
N VAL A 341 -10.75 -21.94 3.44
CA VAL A 341 -12.21 -21.81 3.33
C VAL A 341 -12.86 -23.18 3.18
N HIS A 342 -12.32 -24.04 2.33
CA HIS A 342 -12.76 -25.42 2.12
C HIS A 342 -12.59 -26.26 3.38
N ARG A 343 -11.42 -26.22 4.02
CA ARG A 343 -11.21 -26.91 5.31
C ARG A 343 -12.22 -26.47 6.38
N PHE A 344 -12.58 -25.18 6.40
CA PHE A 344 -13.50 -24.62 7.39
C PHE A 344 -14.96 -25.01 7.12
N HIS A 345 -15.45 -24.85 5.89
CA HIS A 345 -16.85 -25.12 5.53
C HIS A 345 -17.14 -26.59 5.22
N CYS A 346 -16.12 -27.34 4.79
CA CYS A 346 -16.24 -28.72 4.32
C CYS A 346 -15.27 -29.67 5.08
N PRO A 347 -15.27 -29.70 6.43
CA PRO A 347 -14.27 -30.44 7.21
C PRO A 347 -14.33 -31.97 7.03
N ASN A 348 -15.49 -32.49 6.60
CA ASN A 348 -15.70 -33.92 6.35
C ASN A 348 -15.48 -34.32 4.88
N SER A 349 -15.00 -33.39 4.04
CA SER A 349 -14.74 -33.68 2.62
C SER A 349 -13.56 -34.63 2.48
N GLY A 350 -13.67 -35.57 1.54
CA GLY A 350 -12.57 -36.44 1.13
C GLY A 350 -11.58 -35.78 0.16
N LEU A 351 -11.84 -34.54 -0.28
CA LEU A 351 -10.97 -33.80 -1.19
C LEU A 351 -9.75 -33.23 -0.46
N PHE A 352 -8.57 -33.43 -1.04
CA PHE A 352 -7.33 -32.83 -0.56
C PHE A 352 -6.85 -31.76 -1.54
N VAL A 353 -6.92 -30.50 -1.13
CA VAL A 353 -6.43 -29.36 -1.93
C VAL A 353 -4.93 -29.16 -1.65
N ALA A 354 -4.09 -29.59 -2.59
CA ALA A 354 -2.63 -29.55 -2.46
C ALA A 354 -2.07 -28.15 -2.78
N LYS A 355 -1.14 -27.63 -1.97
CA LYS A 355 -0.62 -26.26 -2.16
C LYS A 355 0.57 -26.21 -3.14
N GLU A 356 1.30 -27.31 -3.24
CA GLU A 356 2.65 -27.38 -3.80
C GLU A 356 2.66 -27.40 -5.33
N LEU A 357 1.56 -27.85 -5.97
CA LEU A 357 1.48 -27.94 -7.43
C LEU A 357 1.31 -26.56 -8.09
N ARG A 358 0.71 -25.60 -7.36
CA ARG A 358 0.55 -24.21 -7.80
C ARG A 358 1.89 -23.54 -8.10
N ASP A 359 2.93 -23.86 -7.34
CA ASP A 359 4.25 -23.23 -7.51
C ASP A 359 4.82 -23.49 -8.92
N LEU A 360 4.42 -24.59 -9.58
CA LEU A 360 4.85 -24.87 -10.94
C LEU A 360 4.32 -23.85 -11.96
N PHE A 361 3.13 -23.27 -11.75
CA PHE A 361 2.63 -22.18 -12.58
C PHE A 361 3.36 -20.85 -12.31
N LEU A 362 3.89 -20.68 -11.09
CA LEU A 362 4.61 -19.47 -10.69
C LEU A 362 6.06 -19.46 -11.17
N VAL A 363 6.80 -20.56 -10.94
CA VAL A 363 8.24 -20.63 -11.20
C VAL A 363 8.64 -21.61 -12.30
N GLY A 364 7.72 -22.47 -12.76
CA GLY A 364 7.99 -23.44 -13.81
C GLY A 364 7.95 -22.83 -15.22
N THR A 365 8.23 -23.67 -16.22
CA THR A 365 8.19 -23.32 -17.63
C THR A 365 7.01 -23.99 -18.35
N MET A 366 6.71 -23.54 -19.56
CA MET A 366 5.72 -24.22 -20.42
C MET A 366 6.09 -25.67 -20.74
N SER A 367 7.37 -26.06 -20.67
CA SER A 367 7.77 -27.47 -20.86
C SER A 367 7.34 -28.32 -19.66
N ASP A 368 7.61 -27.81 -18.44
CA ASP A 368 7.24 -28.51 -17.21
C ASP A 368 5.73 -28.75 -17.11
N ILE A 369 4.94 -27.78 -17.57
CA ILE A 369 3.47 -27.88 -17.61
C ILE A 369 3.01 -28.96 -18.61
N ARG A 370 3.67 -29.10 -19.76
CA ARG A 370 3.36 -30.16 -20.73
C ARG A 370 3.68 -31.54 -20.16
N GLU A 371 4.84 -31.69 -19.54
CA GLU A 371 5.30 -32.96 -18.96
C GLU A 371 4.39 -33.42 -17.82
N LYS A 372 3.91 -32.48 -16.99
CA LYS A 372 3.04 -32.75 -15.83
C LYS A 372 1.56 -32.46 -16.11
N PHE A 373 1.15 -32.43 -17.38
CA PHE A 373 -0.19 -31.98 -17.78
C PHE A 373 -1.33 -32.68 -17.03
N GLN A 374 -1.32 -34.01 -16.96
CA GLN A 374 -2.41 -34.77 -16.31
C GLN A 374 -2.54 -34.43 -14.81
N LEU A 375 -1.40 -34.28 -14.13
CA LEU A 375 -1.35 -33.93 -12.72
C LEU A 375 -1.90 -32.52 -12.48
N LEU A 376 -1.49 -31.56 -13.31
CA LEU A 376 -1.93 -30.16 -13.21
C LEU A 376 -3.40 -29.96 -13.56
N MET A 377 -3.90 -30.68 -14.57
CA MET A 377 -5.34 -30.66 -14.90
C MET A 377 -6.18 -31.23 -13.76
N THR A 378 -5.72 -32.32 -13.14
CA THR A 378 -6.40 -32.93 -11.99
C THR A 378 -6.35 -32.02 -10.76
N TYR A 379 -5.23 -31.30 -10.58
CA TYR A 379 -5.11 -30.24 -9.57
C TYR A 379 -6.14 -29.13 -9.79
N CYS A 380 -6.24 -28.56 -10.99
CA CYS A 380 -7.24 -27.53 -11.32
C CYS A 380 -8.68 -28.07 -11.12
N ALA A 381 -8.93 -29.32 -11.52
CA ALA A 381 -10.24 -29.95 -11.30
C ALA A 381 -10.57 -30.16 -9.81
N THR A 382 -9.55 -30.38 -8.98
CA THR A 382 -9.70 -30.48 -7.52
C THR A 382 -10.03 -29.11 -6.92
N ASP A 383 -9.41 -28.02 -7.40
CA ASP A 383 -9.72 -26.65 -6.97
C ASP A 383 -11.14 -26.25 -7.39
N VAL A 384 -11.58 -26.62 -8.60
CA VAL A 384 -12.97 -26.48 -9.08
C VAL A 384 -13.94 -27.29 -8.21
N ALA A 385 -13.63 -28.54 -7.88
CA ALA A 385 -14.45 -29.38 -7.03
C ALA A 385 -14.57 -28.82 -5.59
N ALA A 386 -13.45 -28.38 -5.00
CA ALA A 386 -13.43 -27.75 -3.69
C ALA A 386 -14.22 -26.44 -3.67
N THR A 387 -14.12 -25.64 -4.75
CA THR A 387 -14.91 -24.43 -4.93
C THR A 387 -16.40 -24.74 -5.02
N PHE A 388 -16.79 -25.82 -5.71
CA PHE A 388 -18.17 -26.29 -5.76
C PHE A 388 -18.70 -26.66 -4.37
N GLU A 389 -17.97 -27.46 -3.58
CA GLU A 389 -18.39 -27.84 -2.23
C GLU A 389 -18.56 -26.62 -1.32
N VAL A 390 -17.61 -25.67 -1.37
CA VAL A 390 -17.69 -24.40 -0.63
C VAL A 390 -18.91 -23.60 -1.07
N PHE A 391 -19.14 -23.47 -2.37
CA PHE A 391 -20.30 -22.79 -2.93
C PHE A 391 -21.61 -23.39 -2.42
N SER A 392 -21.75 -24.72 -2.50
CA SER A 392 -22.96 -25.43 -2.07
C SER A 392 -23.23 -25.24 -0.58
N MET A 393 -22.19 -25.31 0.27
CA MET A 393 -22.32 -25.10 1.72
C MET A 393 -22.63 -23.64 2.10
N LEU A 394 -22.05 -22.68 1.37
CA LEU A 394 -22.23 -21.26 1.64
C LEU A 394 -23.57 -20.71 1.12
N MET A 395 -24.19 -21.35 0.13
CA MET A 395 -25.36 -20.77 -0.54
C MET A 395 -26.54 -20.59 0.41
N ASP A 396 -26.90 -21.62 1.17
CA ASP A 396 -27.99 -21.54 2.13
C ASP A 396 -27.70 -20.55 3.27
N GLN A 397 -26.44 -20.52 3.75
CA GLN A 397 -26.02 -19.57 4.79
C GLN A 397 -26.10 -18.12 4.30
N PHE A 398 -25.71 -17.88 3.04
CA PHE A 398 -25.78 -16.56 2.43
C PHE A 398 -27.23 -16.07 2.34
N TRP A 399 -28.18 -16.91 1.92
CA TRP A 399 -29.59 -16.54 1.86
C TRP A 399 -30.22 -16.28 3.22
N GLN A 400 -29.85 -17.06 4.24
CA GLN A 400 -30.30 -16.84 5.61
C GLN A 400 -29.76 -15.53 6.19
N ARG A 401 -28.49 -15.21 5.89
CA ARG A 401 -27.82 -14.00 6.40
C ARG A 401 -28.26 -12.73 5.67
N PHE A 402 -28.51 -12.83 4.36
CA PHE A 402 -28.85 -11.71 3.48
C PHE A 402 -30.16 -11.97 2.72
N PRO A 403 -31.32 -11.93 3.41
CA PRO A 403 -32.61 -12.25 2.80
C PRO A 403 -33.09 -11.19 1.79
N HIS A 404 -32.54 -9.98 1.86
CA HIS A 404 -32.96 -8.90 0.97
C HIS A 404 -32.38 -9.07 -0.44
N PRO A 405 -33.20 -9.13 -1.51
CA PRO A 405 -32.75 -9.48 -2.86
C PRO A 405 -31.80 -8.45 -3.48
N VAL A 406 -31.86 -7.19 -3.03
CA VAL A 406 -30.96 -6.13 -3.50
C VAL A 406 -29.49 -6.42 -3.16
N THR A 407 -29.20 -7.08 -2.02
CA THR A 407 -27.81 -7.42 -1.67
C THR A 407 -27.22 -8.35 -2.73
N PHE A 408 -27.98 -9.38 -3.13
CA PHE A 408 -27.58 -10.33 -4.16
C PHE A 408 -27.39 -9.67 -5.53
N VAL A 409 -28.38 -8.92 -6.00
CA VAL A 409 -28.30 -8.23 -7.29
C VAL A 409 -27.19 -7.18 -7.30
N GLY A 410 -27.00 -6.46 -6.20
CA GLY A 410 -25.90 -5.52 -6.04
C GLY A 410 -24.55 -6.20 -6.17
N MET A 411 -24.36 -7.37 -5.55
CA MET A 411 -23.14 -8.17 -5.70
C MET A 411 -22.91 -8.66 -7.14
N LEU A 412 -23.97 -9.15 -7.80
CA LEU A 412 -23.90 -9.58 -9.21
C LEU A 412 -23.46 -8.42 -10.12
N GLU A 413 -24.05 -7.25 -9.95
CA GLU A 413 -23.76 -6.08 -10.79
C GLU A 413 -22.37 -5.50 -10.50
N MET A 414 -21.92 -5.46 -9.24
CA MET A 414 -20.55 -5.06 -8.89
C MET A 414 -19.51 -5.94 -9.59
N GLY A 415 -19.80 -7.23 -9.76
CA GLY A 415 -18.95 -8.19 -10.49
C GLY A 415 -18.78 -7.90 -11.98
N THR A 416 -19.58 -7.02 -12.58
CA THR A 416 -19.53 -6.67 -14.02
C THR A 416 -18.76 -5.39 -14.34
N SER A 417 -18.19 -4.75 -13.32
CA SER A 417 -17.49 -3.47 -13.48
C SER A 417 -16.39 -3.55 -14.55
N TYR A 418 -16.33 -2.54 -15.43
CA TYR A 418 -15.29 -2.39 -16.46
C TYR A 418 -14.60 -1.02 -16.33
N LEU A 419 -13.30 -0.97 -16.62
CA LEU A 419 -12.53 0.27 -16.67
C LEU A 419 -12.05 0.51 -18.11
N PRO A 420 -12.67 1.43 -18.86
CA PRO A 420 -12.24 1.71 -20.22
C PRO A 420 -10.89 2.44 -20.21
N THR A 421 -9.90 1.87 -20.89
CA THR A 421 -8.60 2.50 -21.14
C THR A 421 -8.47 2.88 -22.61
N ASN A 422 -7.47 3.69 -22.95
CA ASN A 422 -7.15 4.04 -24.33
C ASN A 422 -5.62 4.06 -24.50
N ALA A 423 -5.15 4.38 -25.71
CA ALA A 423 -3.71 4.44 -26.01
C ALA A 423 -2.92 5.38 -25.09
N LYS A 424 -3.56 6.38 -24.45
CA LYS A 424 -2.90 7.28 -23.50
C LYS A 424 -2.52 6.58 -22.20
N TRP A 425 -3.11 5.42 -21.87
CA TRP A 425 -2.73 4.64 -20.69
C TRP A 425 -1.26 4.21 -20.74
N GLN A 426 -0.81 3.71 -21.90
CA GLN A 426 0.60 3.34 -22.09
C GLN A 426 1.53 4.57 -21.99
N HIS A 427 1.09 5.70 -22.54
CA HIS A 427 1.82 6.95 -22.42
C HIS A 427 1.90 7.40 -20.94
N TYR A 428 0.81 7.34 -20.19
CA TYR A 428 0.77 7.67 -18.76
C TYR A 428 1.74 6.82 -17.95
N MET A 429 1.76 5.49 -18.17
CA MET A 429 2.71 4.59 -17.50
C MET A 429 4.16 4.94 -17.84
N THR A 430 4.45 5.13 -19.13
CA THR A 430 5.81 5.45 -19.62
C THR A 430 6.28 6.82 -19.09
N ALA A 431 5.39 7.81 -19.09
CA ALA A 431 5.68 9.15 -18.57
C ALA A 431 5.90 9.12 -17.05
N SER A 432 5.08 8.38 -16.29
CA SER A 432 5.23 8.22 -14.85
C SER A 432 6.56 7.53 -14.49
N ASP A 433 6.92 6.46 -15.20
CA ASP A 433 8.22 5.79 -15.06
C ASP A 433 9.38 6.74 -15.38
N LYS A 434 9.27 7.53 -16.45
CA LYS A 434 10.29 8.51 -16.83
C LYS A 434 10.46 9.58 -15.75
N THR A 435 9.38 10.18 -15.27
CA THR A 435 9.40 11.21 -14.22
C THR A 435 9.99 10.67 -12.92
N GLN A 436 9.61 9.45 -12.51
CA GLN A 436 10.19 8.80 -11.35
C GLN A 436 11.71 8.64 -11.50
N ARG A 437 12.18 8.14 -12.65
CA ARG A 437 13.61 7.98 -12.94
C ARG A 437 14.33 9.33 -12.92
N THR A 438 13.76 10.36 -13.51
CA THR A 438 14.34 11.73 -13.49
C THR A 438 14.54 12.23 -12.07
N PHE A 439 13.52 12.12 -11.20
CA PHE A 439 13.67 12.54 -9.79
C PHE A 439 14.68 11.69 -9.03
N GLN A 440 14.73 10.37 -9.27
CA GLN A 440 15.74 9.51 -8.66
C GLN A 440 17.16 9.88 -9.09
N ASN A 441 17.36 10.19 -10.37
CA ASN A 441 18.65 10.62 -10.89
C ASN A 441 19.08 11.98 -10.30
N GLN A 442 18.15 12.93 -10.13
CA GLN A 442 18.44 14.23 -9.50
C GLN A 442 18.84 14.07 -8.03
N VAL A 443 18.12 13.26 -7.25
CA VAL A 443 18.51 12.93 -5.86
C VAL A 443 19.87 12.24 -5.84
N GLY A 444 20.11 11.31 -6.77
CA GLY A 444 21.39 10.64 -6.94
C GLY A 444 22.53 11.62 -7.18
N ALA A 445 22.38 12.53 -8.16
CA ALA A 445 23.38 13.53 -8.51
C ALA A 445 23.71 14.46 -7.33
N LEU A 446 22.70 14.94 -6.61
CA LEU A 446 22.89 15.76 -5.41
C LEU A 446 23.68 15.02 -4.32
N LEU A 447 23.33 13.75 -4.07
CA LEU A 447 24.04 12.93 -3.08
C LEU A 447 25.46 12.59 -3.52
N GLN A 448 25.67 12.32 -4.81
CA GLN A 448 27.00 12.10 -5.39
C GLN A 448 27.88 13.34 -5.23
N GLU A 449 27.33 14.53 -5.46
CA GLU A 449 28.03 15.80 -5.24
C GLU A 449 28.41 15.99 -3.76
N LYS A 450 27.51 15.71 -2.82
CA LYS A 450 27.83 15.75 -1.38
C LYS A 450 28.88 14.70 -0.99
N ALA A 451 28.82 13.49 -1.55
CA ALA A 451 29.83 12.45 -1.34
C ALA A 451 31.21 12.86 -1.88
N ARG A 452 31.24 13.51 -3.04
CA ARG A 452 32.44 14.09 -3.63
C ARG A 452 33.05 15.16 -2.74
N GLN A 453 32.24 16.12 -2.28
CA GLN A 453 32.69 17.17 -1.37
C GLN A 453 33.23 16.57 -0.06
N ALA A 454 32.59 15.51 0.46
CA ALA A 454 33.06 14.81 1.64
C ALA A 454 34.44 14.19 1.45
N CYS A 455 34.79 13.68 0.26
CA CYS A 455 36.13 13.11 0.00
C CYS A 455 37.26 14.12 0.22
N ASN A 456 37.01 15.43 0.10
CA ASN A 456 38.00 16.47 0.41
C ASN A 456 38.41 16.49 1.89
N LEU A 457 37.63 15.87 2.79
CA LEU A 457 37.98 15.72 4.20
C LEU A 457 39.16 14.75 4.43
N LEU A 458 39.53 13.97 3.41
CA LEU A 458 40.74 13.13 3.46
C LEU A 458 42.01 13.99 3.54
N TYR A 459 42.03 15.19 2.95
CA TYR A 459 43.17 16.07 3.03
C TYR A 459 43.38 16.55 4.48
N ASN A 460 44.60 16.38 5.00
CA ASN A 460 44.99 16.71 6.37
C ASN A 460 44.17 16.00 7.46
N ASP A 461 43.63 14.83 7.17
CA ASP A 461 42.79 14.05 8.11
C ASP A 461 41.60 14.84 8.71
N ARG A 462 41.08 15.84 7.98
CA ARG A 462 39.98 16.70 8.46
C ARG A 462 38.71 15.94 8.78
N TYR A 463 38.53 14.74 8.22
CA TYR A 463 37.42 13.86 8.54
C TYR A 463 37.37 13.47 10.04
N LYS A 464 38.53 13.46 10.72
CA LYS A 464 38.61 13.19 12.17
C LYS A 464 37.91 14.28 13.00
N ASP A 465 37.78 15.49 12.46
CA ASP A 465 37.06 16.60 13.08
C ASP A 465 35.59 16.69 12.65
N ASP A 466 35.12 15.85 11.73
CA ASP A 466 33.78 15.95 11.18
C ASP A 466 32.73 15.27 12.09
N PRO A 467 31.69 15.97 12.58
CA PRO A 467 30.71 15.39 13.49
C PRO A 467 29.88 14.22 12.94
N TRP A 468 29.80 14.04 11.61
CA TRP A 468 28.99 12.99 10.98
C TRP A 468 29.81 11.85 10.39
N LEU A 469 30.99 12.15 9.84
CA LEU A 469 31.79 11.20 9.05
C LEU A 469 33.03 10.65 9.77
N TRP A 470 33.30 11.05 11.02
CA TRP A 470 34.46 10.60 11.80
C TRP A 470 34.57 9.07 11.96
N ASN A 471 33.43 8.36 12.01
CA ASN A 471 33.36 6.92 12.20
C ASN A 471 33.16 6.10 10.90
N GLU A 472 33.31 6.73 9.73
CA GLU A 472 33.31 6.01 8.46
C GLU A 472 34.67 5.39 8.14
N ASN A 473 34.72 4.40 7.24
CA ASN A 473 35.98 3.74 6.90
C ASN A 473 36.79 4.58 5.89
N TRP A 474 37.73 5.39 6.40
CA TRP A 474 38.62 6.24 5.62
C TRP A 474 39.91 5.57 5.15
N ASP A 475 40.10 4.27 5.35
CA ASP A 475 41.31 3.56 4.93
C ASP A 475 41.54 3.70 3.42
N VAL A 476 42.74 4.15 3.05
CA VAL A 476 43.26 4.26 1.68
C VAL A 476 44.31 3.17 1.53
N GLY A 477 43.90 1.99 1.07
CA GLY A 477 44.67 0.75 1.21
C GLY A 477 46.17 0.90 0.88
N LYS A 478 47.04 0.49 1.80
CA LYS A 478 48.52 0.64 1.69
C LYS A 478 49.10 -0.11 0.49
N GLU A 479 50.22 0.38 -0.05
CA GLU A 479 51.04 -0.40 -1.00
C GLU A 479 51.40 -1.77 -0.39
N PRO A 480 51.25 -2.88 -1.13
CA PRO A 480 51.79 -4.15 -0.65
C PRO A 480 53.31 -4.02 -0.63
N LYS A 481 53.90 -4.03 0.57
CA LYS A 481 55.34 -4.31 0.73
C LYS A 481 55.62 -5.59 -0.05
N ARG A 482 56.59 -5.55 -0.98
CA ARG A 482 57.06 -6.74 -1.70
C ARG A 482 57.50 -7.78 -0.67
N ILE A 483 56.63 -8.75 -0.37
CA ILE A 483 57.02 -9.94 0.37
C ILE A 483 57.68 -10.85 -0.65
N THR A 484 59.01 -10.84 -0.70
CA THR A 484 59.79 -11.88 -1.38
C THR A 484 59.78 -13.13 -0.52
N THR A 485 58.68 -13.90 -0.55
CA THR A 485 58.65 -15.25 0.01
C THR A 485 59.06 -16.24 -1.06
N PHE A 486 60.33 -16.64 -1.03
CA PHE A 486 60.76 -17.90 -1.62
C PHE A 486 59.99 -19.02 -0.92
N LYS A 487 59.21 -19.81 -1.66
CA LYS A 487 58.68 -21.09 -1.18
C LYS A 487 59.04 -22.23 -2.14
N ARG A 488 59.48 -23.33 -1.54
CA ARG A 488 59.99 -24.56 -2.14
C ARG A 488 58.98 -25.23 -3.08
N LYS A 489 59.51 -25.85 -4.14
CA LYS A 489 58.81 -26.73 -5.06
C LYS A 489 58.23 -27.94 -4.33
N THR A 490 56.92 -28.13 -4.43
CA THR A 490 56.27 -29.44 -4.39
C THR A 490 55.67 -29.71 -5.77
N THR A 491 55.73 -30.96 -6.20
CA THR A 491 55.24 -31.46 -7.49
C THR A 491 53.72 -31.30 -7.56
N GLU A 492 53.28 -30.26 -8.25
CA GLU A 492 51.87 -30.02 -8.59
C GLU A 492 51.56 -30.66 -9.95
N THR A 493 50.38 -31.25 -10.11
CA THR A 493 49.96 -31.83 -11.39
C THR A 493 49.59 -30.75 -12.41
N ALA A 494 49.70 -31.04 -13.71
CA ALA A 494 49.45 -30.06 -14.78
C ALA A 494 48.02 -29.47 -14.74
N LEU A 495 47.03 -30.25 -14.27
CA LEU A 495 45.65 -29.81 -14.13
C LEU A 495 45.46 -28.83 -12.98
N GLU A 496 46.11 -29.07 -11.83
CA GLU A 496 46.11 -28.16 -10.68
C GLU A 496 46.87 -26.87 -10.98
N TYR A 497 47.99 -26.97 -11.70
CA TYR A 497 48.73 -25.82 -12.21
C TYR A 497 47.86 -24.97 -13.14
N ALA A 498 47.19 -25.59 -14.11
CA ALA A 498 46.30 -24.88 -15.04
C ALA A 498 45.11 -24.23 -14.33
N LYS A 499 44.49 -24.92 -13.37
CA LYS A 499 43.37 -24.39 -12.59
C LYS A 499 43.81 -23.23 -11.69
N ARG A 500 44.98 -23.33 -11.06
CA ARG A 500 45.58 -22.25 -10.27
C ARG A 500 45.99 -21.06 -11.13
N VAL A 501 46.58 -21.28 -12.30
CA VAL A 501 46.95 -20.21 -13.24
C VAL A 501 45.70 -19.53 -13.80
N TRP A 502 44.64 -20.29 -14.10
CA TRP A 502 43.35 -19.76 -14.52
C TRP A 502 42.69 -18.95 -13.40
N ASP A 503 42.65 -19.47 -12.18
CA ASP A 503 42.10 -18.79 -11.00
C ASP A 503 42.94 -17.57 -10.61
N GLU A 504 44.27 -17.62 -10.74
CA GLU A 504 45.16 -16.47 -10.53
C GLU A 504 45.06 -15.44 -11.64
N SER A 505 44.83 -15.85 -12.89
CA SER A 505 44.57 -14.97 -14.03
C SER A 505 43.23 -14.26 -13.88
N MET A 506 42.17 -14.99 -13.51
CA MET A 506 40.85 -14.43 -13.21
C MET A 506 40.88 -13.51 -11.98
N LYS A 507 41.60 -13.90 -10.91
CA LYS A 507 41.82 -13.03 -9.74
C LYS A 507 42.69 -11.81 -10.06
N LYS A 508 43.63 -11.89 -11.02
CA LYS A 508 44.45 -10.75 -11.49
C LYS A 508 43.68 -9.81 -12.43
N GLN A 509 42.76 -10.33 -13.24
CA GLN A 509 41.86 -9.51 -14.06
C GLN A 509 40.84 -8.76 -13.19
N ASN A 510 40.26 -9.40 -12.15
CA ASN A 510 39.33 -8.73 -11.24
C ASN A 510 40.00 -7.83 -10.16
N LYS A 511 41.33 -7.90 -9.97
CA LYS A 511 42.05 -7.07 -8.96
C LYS A 511 42.82 -5.87 -9.52
N LYS A 512 42.88 -5.69 -10.85
CA LYS A 512 43.58 -4.54 -11.45
C LYS A 512 42.59 -3.40 -11.67
N SER A 513 42.88 -2.26 -11.02
CA SER A 513 42.26 -0.94 -11.19
C SER A 513 41.00 -0.62 -10.37
N MET A 514 41.04 -0.81 -9.03
CA MET A 514 40.27 0.07 -8.13
C MET A 514 41.26 1.02 -7.48
N ASN A 515 41.03 2.33 -7.62
CA ASN A 515 41.92 3.36 -7.11
C ASN A 515 42.08 3.28 -5.58
N ARG A 516 43.27 2.85 -5.15
CA ARG A 516 43.60 2.61 -3.73
C ARG A 516 43.78 3.92 -2.94
N ARG A 517 43.67 5.08 -3.61
CA ARG A 517 43.76 6.43 -3.02
C ARG A 517 42.41 7.01 -2.56
N LEU A 518 41.28 6.40 -2.91
CA LEU A 518 39.96 6.81 -2.43
C LEU A 518 39.65 6.18 -1.06
N PRO A 519 38.84 6.82 -0.19
CA PRO A 519 38.37 6.21 1.05
C PRO A 519 37.60 4.91 0.82
N ALA A 520 37.74 3.93 1.71
CA ALA A 520 37.06 2.63 1.58
C ALA A 520 35.53 2.76 1.55
N TRP A 521 34.95 3.67 2.35
CA TRP A 521 33.51 3.96 2.34
C TRP A 521 33.02 4.51 0.99
N TYR A 522 33.84 5.27 0.26
CA TYR A 522 33.46 5.83 -1.04
C TYR A 522 33.63 4.78 -2.15
N ARG A 523 34.68 3.95 -2.06
CA ARG A 523 34.89 2.81 -2.97
C ARG A 523 33.75 1.80 -2.91
N SER A 524 33.16 1.57 -1.73
CA SER A 524 32.03 0.63 -1.60
C SER A 524 30.76 1.10 -2.31
N LEU A 525 30.68 2.38 -2.69
CA LEU A 525 29.57 2.93 -3.48
C LEU A 525 29.76 2.72 -4.99
N LEU A 526 30.97 2.38 -5.46
CA LEU A 526 31.26 2.22 -6.88
C LEU A 526 30.65 0.92 -7.42
N GLN A 527 30.05 0.97 -8.61
CA GLN A 527 29.53 -0.23 -9.27
C GLN A 527 30.67 -1.14 -9.75
N ASN A 528 30.53 -2.45 -9.54
CA ASN A 528 31.55 -3.49 -9.78
C ASN A 528 32.09 -3.59 -11.22
N ASN A 529 31.54 -2.85 -12.20
CA ASN A 529 31.86 -2.96 -13.62
C ASN A 529 32.65 -1.76 -14.19
N MET A 530 33.12 -0.81 -13.37
CA MET A 530 33.97 0.27 -13.90
C MET A 530 35.39 -0.24 -14.19
N GLN A 531 35.62 -0.64 -15.45
CA GLN A 531 36.95 -0.78 -16.02
C GLN A 531 37.39 0.58 -16.54
N LEU A 532 38.14 1.31 -15.73
CA LEU A 532 38.77 2.56 -16.14
C LEU A 532 40.29 2.32 -16.16
N GLU A 533 40.90 2.55 -17.32
CA GLU A 533 42.32 2.33 -17.56
C GLU A 533 43.14 3.43 -16.85
N ARG A 534 44.19 3.04 -16.09
CA ARG A 534 45.26 3.92 -15.56
C ARG A 534 44.97 4.78 -14.30
N TRP A 535 44.29 4.27 -13.29
CA TRP A 535 44.13 5.00 -12.01
C TRP A 535 45.41 5.14 -11.18
N ASP A 536 46.46 4.36 -11.47
CA ASP A 536 47.69 4.34 -10.66
C ASP A 536 48.49 5.66 -10.75
N GLU A 537 48.21 6.51 -11.75
CA GLU A 537 48.92 7.76 -12.04
C GLU A 537 48.13 9.03 -11.68
N VAL A 538 46.88 8.90 -11.21
CA VAL A 538 45.94 10.02 -11.06
C VAL A 538 45.77 10.40 -9.57
N ASP A 539 45.73 11.70 -9.25
CA ASP A 539 45.46 12.17 -7.88
C ASP A 539 43.98 11.97 -7.49
N VAL A 540 43.65 12.12 -6.21
CA VAL A 540 42.28 11.91 -5.69
C VAL A 540 41.27 12.84 -6.37
N PHE A 541 41.68 14.06 -6.71
CA PHE A 541 40.82 15.05 -7.33
C PHE A 541 40.43 14.67 -8.77
N ASN A 542 41.40 14.30 -9.60
CA ASN A 542 41.18 13.91 -10.98
C ASN A 542 40.45 12.55 -11.07
N ALA A 543 40.74 11.64 -10.16
CA ALA A 543 40.03 10.37 -10.02
C ALA A 543 38.53 10.56 -9.71
N ILE A 544 38.22 11.50 -8.83
CA ILE A 544 36.84 11.91 -8.53
C ILE A 544 36.17 12.54 -9.76
N LEU A 545 36.90 13.38 -10.51
CA LEU A 545 36.38 14.05 -11.71
C LEU A 545 36.00 13.05 -12.82
N GLU A 546 36.82 12.02 -13.00
CA GLU A 546 36.60 10.94 -13.97
C GLU A 546 35.39 10.06 -13.58
N ILE A 547 35.24 9.71 -12.28
CA ILE A 547 34.03 9.06 -11.75
C ILE A 547 32.79 9.93 -12.02
N SER A 548 32.91 11.24 -11.78
CA SER A 548 31.80 12.19 -11.92
C SER A 548 31.33 12.36 -13.37
N SER A 549 32.16 11.98 -14.34
CA SER A 549 31.82 12.00 -15.76
C SER A 549 30.93 10.81 -16.17
N ASN A 550 30.74 9.83 -15.27
CA ASN A 550 29.88 8.68 -15.49
C ASN A 550 28.73 8.66 -14.47
N GLU A 551 27.54 9.08 -14.89
CA GLU A 551 26.35 9.21 -14.05
C GLU A 551 25.93 7.91 -13.34
N ASN A 552 26.30 6.74 -13.89
CA ASN A 552 25.96 5.42 -13.34
C ASN A 552 27.07 4.83 -12.44
N ALA A 553 28.16 5.55 -12.19
CA ALA A 553 29.32 5.00 -11.48
C ALA A 553 29.07 4.73 -9.99
N ILE A 554 28.20 5.52 -9.34
CA ILE A 554 27.99 5.52 -7.89
C ILE A 554 26.56 5.05 -7.57
N ASN A 555 26.45 3.96 -6.82
CA ASN A 555 25.19 3.46 -6.28
C ASN A 555 24.89 4.10 -4.91
N LEU A 556 24.33 5.31 -4.93
CA LEU A 556 23.94 6.05 -3.73
C LEU A 556 22.45 6.38 -3.77
N SER A 557 21.72 6.08 -2.71
CA SER A 557 20.29 6.38 -2.59
C SER A 557 19.96 7.08 -1.28
N ALA A 558 18.88 7.87 -1.28
CA ALA A 558 18.40 8.59 -0.11
C ALA A 558 17.94 7.68 1.06
N GLN A 559 17.85 6.36 0.85
CA GLN A 559 17.52 5.40 1.91
C GLN A 559 18.76 4.88 2.65
N MET A 560 19.96 5.13 2.14
CA MET A 560 21.21 4.69 2.76
C MET A 560 21.52 5.53 3.99
N ARG A 561 22.05 4.89 5.06
CA ARG A 561 22.45 5.59 6.29
C ARG A 561 23.44 6.72 6.01
N LEU A 562 24.36 6.48 5.08
CA LEU A 562 25.38 7.44 4.65
C LEU A 562 24.76 8.72 4.04
N ALA A 563 23.61 8.64 3.37
CA ALA A 563 22.96 9.81 2.78
C ALA A 563 22.64 10.89 3.84
N PHE A 564 22.18 10.49 5.03
CA PHE A 564 21.89 11.41 6.12
C PHE A 564 23.15 12.06 6.72
N LYS A 565 24.27 11.33 6.73
CA LYS A 565 25.58 11.87 7.14
C LYS A 565 26.12 12.86 6.12
N LEU A 566 26.02 12.55 4.83
CA LEU A 566 26.44 13.42 3.73
C LEU A 566 25.61 14.71 3.64
N LEU A 567 24.32 14.63 3.98
CA LEU A 567 23.43 15.79 4.13
C LEU A 567 23.58 16.50 5.48
N ARG A 568 24.47 16.01 6.37
CA ARG A 568 24.73 16.57 7.70
C ARG A 568 23.44 16.83 8.49
N VAL A 569 22.54 15.86 8.46
CA VAL A 569 21.21 16.00 9.06
C VAL A 569 21.33 16.17 10.58
N HIS A 570 20.53 17.07 11.14
CA HIS A 570 20.54 17.42 12.56
C HIS A 570 19.13 17.71 13.10
N TRP A 571 18.93 17.44 14.38
CA TRP A 571 17.68 17.71 15.10
C TRP A 571 17.82 18.99 15.92
N ASN A 572 17.12 20.06 15.56
CA ASN A 572 17.15 21.35 16.28
C ASN A 572 18.58 21.87 16.58
N GLY A 573 19.49 21.69 15.61
CA GLY A 573 20.91 22.08 15.73
C GLY A 573 21.83 21.03 16.38
N TYR A 574 21.31 19.87 16.81
CA TYR A 574 22.07 18.75 17.33
C TYR A 574 22.36 17.70 16.25
N PRO A 575 23.63 17.33 15.99
CA PRO A 575 23.97 16.42 14.91
C PRO A 575 23.35 15.03 15.12
N LEU A 576 22.82 14.44 14.06
CA LEU A 576 22.29 13.08 14.11
C LEU A 576 23.41 12.04 14.23
N TYR A 577 23.13 11.00 15.01
CA TYR A 577 23.98 9.83 15.17
C TYR A 577 23.14 8.56 15.06
N PHE A 578 23.67 7.54 14.39
CA PHE A 578 23.02 6.24 14.28
C PHE A 578 23.62 5.27 15.29
N SER A 579 22.77 4.70 16.14
CA SER A 579 23.10 3.62 17.07
C SER A 579 22.47 2.30 16.61
N ASP A 580 23.22 1.20 16.64
CA ASP A 580 22.65 -0.12 16.37
C ASP A 580 21.61 -0.55 17.43
N ALA A 581 21.71 -0.02 18.65
CA ALA A 581 20.76 -0.33 19.73
C ALA A 581 19.45 0.45 19.61
N TYR A 582 19.52 1.74 19.26
CA TYR A 582 18.35 2.65 19.35
C TYR A 582 17.94 3.29 18.01
N GLY A 583 18.65 3.01 16.92
CA GLY A 583 18.46 3.66 15.62
C GLY A 583 19.00 5.09 15.61
N TRP A 584 18.39 5.95 14.79
CA TRP A 584 18.75 7.36 14.71
C TRP A 584 18.34 8.15 15.97
N GLY A 585 19.29 8.92 16.48
CA GLY A 585 19.13 9.90 17.54
C GLY A 585 20.01 11.11 17.29
N TYR A 586 20.14 11.99 18.28
CA TYR A 586 20.95 13.20 18.21
C TYR A 586 21.88 13.33 19.43
N LEU A 587 23.01 13.99 19.21
CA LEU A 587 24.06 14.17 20.23
C LEU A 587 23.99 15.55 20.87
N VAL A 588 23.91 15.58 22.20
CA VAL A 588 23.86 16.82 22.98
C VAL A 588 25.18 16.97 23.75
N PRO A 589 26.00 17.99 23.49
CA PRO A 589 27.29 18.19 24.18
C PRO A 589 27.12 18.77 25.59
N GLY A 590 28.13 18.56 26.45
CA GLY A 590 28.21 19.12 27.80
C GLY A 590 28.30 18.08 28.93
N ARG A 591 28.39 16.78 28.60
CA ARG A 591 28.45 15.69 29.57
C ARG A 591 29.87 15.51 30.11
N THR A 592 30.20 16.21 31.18
CA THR A 592 31.55 16.11 31.78
C THR A 592 31.76 14.84 32.60
N SER A 593 30.68 14.20 33.06
CA SER A 593 30.69 13.04 33.97
C SER A 593 31.35 11.79 33.39
N ASN A 594 31.34 11.62 32.05
CA ASN A 594 31.87 10.43 31.40
C ASN A 594 33.22 10.64 30.71
N LEU A 595 33.74 11.88 30.66
CA LEU A 595 35.00 12.17 29.97
C LEU A 595 36.19 11.43 30.57
N SER A 596 36.22 11.23 31.89
CA SER A 596 37.27 10.48 32.59
C SER A 596 37.33 9.00 32.22
N GLN A 597 36.32 8.48 31.51
CA GLN A 597 36.26 7.09 31.05
C GLN A 597 36.99 6.88 29.72
N PHE A 598 37.39 7.96 29.03
CA PHE A 598 38.00 7.91 27.70
C PHE A 598 39.40 8.52 27.71
N GLU A 599 40.29 7.95 26.89
CA GLU A 599 41.62 8.51 26.65
C GLU A 599 41.52 9.69 25.68
N GLU A 600 42.15 10.81 26.03
CA GLU A 600 42.19 12.02 25.20
C GLU A 600 43.42 11.99 24.29
N GLU A 601 43.21 11.92 22.97
CA GLU A 601 44.31 11.97 21.97
C GLU A 601 44.86 13.39 21.87
N GLN A 602 43.95 14.37 21.78
CA GLN A 602 44.22 15.80 21.69
C GLN A 602 43.08 16.55 22.39
N PRO A 603 43.29 17.80 22.84
CA PRO A 603 42.24 18.59 23.50
C PRO A 603 40.89 18.53 22.77
N GLY A 604 39.92 17.85 23.38
CA GLY A 604 38.58 17.69 22.80
C GLY A 604 38.38 16.57 21.79
N ARG A 605 39.34 15.66 21.65
CA ARG A 605 39.31 14.46 20.82
C ARG A 605 39.61 13.23 21.66
N TYR A 606 38.69 12.29 21.68
CA TYR A 606 38.74 11.14 22.59
C TYR A 606 38.68 9.82 21.83
N ILE A 607 39.46 8.83 22.26
CA ILE A 607 39.51 7.50 21.66
C ILE A 607 38.32 6.68 22.19
N VAL A 608 37.55 6.05 21.29
CA VAL A 608 36.34 5.29 21.67
C VAL A 608 36.48 3.78 21.43
N GLU A 609 36.75 3.36 20.20
CA GLU A 609 36.86 1.94 19.79
C GLU A 609 37.98 1.80 18.75
N GLU A 610 38.84 0.76 18.82
CA GLU A 610 39.85 0.42 17.79
C GLU A 610 40.61 1.62 17.16
N ASN A 611 41.08 2.59 17.97
CA ASN A 611 41.74 3.84 17.53
C ASN A 611 40.86 4.81 16.70
N VAL A 612 39.54 4.69 16.77
CA VAL A 612 38.59 5.67 16.24
C VAL A 612 38.46 6.82 17.23
N VAL A 613 38.66 8.03 16.72
CA VAL A 613 38.69 9.27 17.52
C VAL A 613 37.38 10.02 17.35
N PHE A 614 36.70 10.29 18.46
CA PHE A 614 35.48 11.09 18.51
C PHE A 614 35.79 12.59 18.68
N PRO A 615 35.27 13.45 17.78
CA PRO A 615 35.55 14.88 17.82
C PRO A 615 34.55 15.65 18.71
N TYR A 616 34.65 15.48 20.04
CA TYR A 616 33.78 16.15 21.00
C TYR A 616 33.73 17.68 20.80
N LYS A 617 34.88 18.35 20.64
CA LYS A 617 34.93 19.81 20.46
C LYS A 617 34.30 20.27 19.15
N SER A 618 34.36 19.47 18.08
CA SER A 618 33.70 19.81 16.82
C SER A 618 32.18 19.68 16.93
N VAL A 619 31.68 18.68 17.65
CA VAL A 619 30.24 18.54 17.98
C VAL A 619 29.77 19.76 18.79
N GLU A 620 30.53 20.14 19.82
CA GLU A 620 30.24 21.32 20.65
C GLU A 620 30.24 22.61 19.80
N ALA A 621 31.26 22.81 18.97
CA ALA A 621 31.38 23.97 18.09
C ALA A 621 30.22 24.06 17.08
N PHE A 622 29.81 22.94 16.49
CA PHE A 622 28.66 22.91 15.57
C PHE A 622 27.36 23.30 16.27
N VAL A 623 27.09 22.75 17.45
CA VAL A 623 25.88 23.08 18.24
C VAL A 623 25.87 24.56 18.61
N MET A 624 27.03 25.13 19.01
CA MET A 624 27.15 26.56 19.29
C MET A 624 26.93 27.42 18.05
N LEU A 625 27.40 26.98 16.88
CA LEU A 625 27.17 27.68 15.60
C LEU A 625 25.69 27.72 15.23
N ARG A 626 24.93 26.65 15.49
CA ARG A 626 23.50 26.54 15.19
C ARG A 626 22.59 27.12 16.28
N ARG A 627 23.11 27.42 17.47
CA ARG A 627 22.35 28.00 18.57
C ARG A 627 21.73 29.34 18.14
N GLY A 628 20.40 29.42 18.14
CA GLY A 628 19.65 30.60 17.70
C GLY A 628 19.58 30.79 16.17
N LYS A 629 20.13 29.86 15.38
CA LYS A 629 20.07 29.82 13.90
C LYS A 629 19.32 28.57 13.42
N ILE A 630 18.22 28.24 14.09
CA ILE A 630 17.31 27.17 13.66
C ILE A 630 16.42 27.79 12.58
N ASP A 631 16.35 27.14 11.42
CA ASP A 631 15.51 27.64 10.32
C ASP A 631 14.07 27.82 10.83
N GLN A 632 13.47 28.97 10.51
CA GLN A 632 12.08 29.19 10.88
C GLN A 632 11.18 28.14 10.22
N PRO A 633 10.16 27.64 10.93
CA PRO A 633 9.13 26.81 10.31
C PRO A 633 8.51 27.60 9.16
N VAL A 634 8.49 27.01 7.96
CA VAL A 634 7.77 27.59 6.83
C VAL A 634 6.28 27.30 7.06
N TYR A 635 5.66 28.07 7.94
CA TYR A 635 4.21 28.02 8.15
C TYR A 635 3.52 28.62 6.93
N GLY A 636 3.21 27.76 5.96
CA GLY A 636 2.49 28.11 4.73
C GLY A 636 2.40 26.98 3.71
N ALA A 637 2.52 25.71 4.14
CA ALA A 637 2.76 24.60 3.23
C ALA A 637 2.17 23.25 3.67
N VAL A 638 0.86 23.19 3.96
CA VAL A 638 0.12 22.01 3.49
C VAL A 638 -0.05 22.23 1.99
N MET A 639 1.00 21.90 1.24
CA MET A 639 1.00 22.14 -0.20
C MET A 639 0.05 21.14 -0.86
N ASP A 640 -0.96 21.66 -1.55
CA ASP A 640 -1.68 20.92 -2.57
C ASP A 640 -0.64 20.30 -3.53
N GLY A 641 -0.85 19.05 -3.95
CA GLY A 641 0.07 18.34 -4.84
C GLY A 641 0.36 19.11 -6.14
N ARG A 642 -0.59 19.94 -6.60
CA ARG A 642 -0.40 20.85 -7.74
C ARG A 642 0.50 22.04 -7.43
N GLU A 643 0.48 22.56 -6.20
CA GLU A 643 1.29 23.70 -5.79
C GLU A 643 2.74 23.28 -5.53
N VAL A 644 2.97 22.04 -5.05
CA VAL A 644 4.31 21.43 -5.00
C VAL A 644 4.87 21.26 -6.41
N GLU A 645 4.05 20.80 -7.37
CA GLU A 645 4.46 20.62 -8.77
C GLU A 645 4.76 21.97 -9.44
N LEU A 646 3.92 22.99 -9.23
CA LEU A 646 4.15 24.35 -9.74
C LEU A 646 5.38 24.99 -9.10
N ARG A 647 5.58 24.84 -7.77
CA ARG A 647 6.74 25.40 -7.06
C ARG A 647 8.02 24.64 -7.36
N ALA A 648 7.98 23.33 -7.55
CA ALA A 648 9.14 22.55 -8.03
C ALA A 648 9.54 22.98 -9.45
N MET A 649 8.57 23.36 -10.29
CA MET A 649 8.83 23.96 -11.60
C MET A 649 9.30 25.43 -11.52
N GLN A 650 8.85 26.22 -10.54
CA GLN A 650 9.27 27.61 -10.33
C GLN A 650 10.62 27.75 -9.60
N TRP A 651 10.96 26.80 -8.71
CA TRP A 651 12.27 26.69 -8.05
C TRP A 651 13.42 26.39 -9.02
N LEU A 652 13.09 25.89 -10.22
CA LEU A 652 14.03 25.72 -11.31
C LEU A 652 14.41 27.05 -12.00
N ASP A 653 13.73 28.17 -11.74
CA ASP A 653 13.91 29.40 -12.53
C ASP A 653 14.38 30.65 -11.74
N LYS A 654 14.02 30.90 -10.48
CA LYS A 654 14.55 32.08 -9.73
C LYS A 654 14.66 31.90 -8.22
N GLY A 655 15.76 32.40 -7.66
CA GLY A 655 16.02 32.45 -6.22
C GLY A 655 15.41 33.66 -5.50
N ILE A 656 15.09 33.42 -4.22
CA ILE A 656 14.91 34.36 -3.07
C ILE A 656 13.48 34.90 -2.73
N HIS A 657 13.13 34.65 -1.45
CA HIS A 657 12.26 35.27 -0.40
C HIS A 657 10.80 35.73 -0.63
N ILE A 658 9.98 35.56 0.44
CA ILE A 658 9.04 36.51 1.13
C ILE A 658 8.23 35.67 2.16
N ASP A 659 8.27 35.95 3.47
CA ASP A 659 7.55 36.93 4.33
C ASP A 659 6.19 36.43 4.88
N SER A 660 5.79 37.06 5.98
CA SER A 660 5.19 36.52 7.18
C SER A 660 3.75 37.00 7.36
N THR A 661 2.83 36.09 7.71
CA THR A 661 1.65 36.36 8.54
C THR A 661 0.83 35.09 8.77
N ALA A 662 0.86 34.58 10.00
CA ALA A 662 -0.21 33.82 10.71
C ALA A 662 0.43 32.93 11.80
N GLN A 663 0.96 33.56 12.86
CA GLN A 663 1.79 32.89 13.86
C GLN A 663 1.08 32.51 15.17
N GLU A 664 -0.24 32.64 15.30
CA GLU A 664 -0.86 32.54 16.64
C GLU A 664 -1.82 31.39 16.91
N TYR A 665 -2.09 30.47 15.97
CA TYR A 665 -3.11 29.43 16.23
C TYR A 665 -2.59 28.02 16.60
N PHE A 666 -1.28 27.76 16.58
CA PHE A 666 -0.75 26.40 16.83
C PHE A 666 0.30 26.26 17.95
N PHE A 667 0.71 27.37 18.59
CA PHE A 667 1.69 27.32 19.69
C PHE A 667 1.13 26.69 20.99
N GLN A 668 -0.19 26.56 21.13
CA GLN A 668 -0.82 26.14 22.38
C GLN A 668 -1.19 24.64 22.46
N ARG A 669 -1.04 23.85 21.39
CA ARG A 669 -1.51 22.43 21.39
C ARG A 669 -0.44 21.37 21.62
N ASN A 670 0.85 21.73 21.63
CA ASN A 670 1.96 20.78 21.84
C ASN A 670 2.54 20.75 23.26
N GLN A 671 1.98 21.50 24.22
CA GLN A 671 2.46 21.47 25.61
C GLN A 671 1.84 20.39 26.50
N LEU A 672 1.01 19.49 25.96
CA LEU A 672 0.39 18.42 26.75
C LEU A 672 0.61 17.05 26.09
N LYS A 673 1.82 16.52 26.23
CA LYS A 673 2.05 15.07 26.17
C LYS A 673 2.88 14.67 27.38
N SER A 674 2.34 13.73 28.14
CA SER A 674 2.88 13.16 29.36
C SER A 674 4.33 12.70 29.21
N LYS A 675 5.13 12.92 30.26
CA LYS A 675 6.48 12.39 30.39
C LYS A 675 6.45 10.86 30.27
N PRO A 676 7.22 10.22 29.37
CA PRO A 676 7.36 8.78 29.41
C PRO A 676 8.16 8.39 30.66
N GLU A 677 7.63 7.49 31.48
CA GLU A 677 8.36 6.87 32.58
C GLU A 677 9.35 5.84 32.02
N GLY A 678 10.61 6.25 31.88
CA GLY A 678 11.75 5.35 31.66
C GLY A 678 12.81 5.64 32.72
N ILE A 679 13.65 4.66 33.03
CA ILE A 679 14.77 4.83 33.98
C ILE A 679 15.74 5.85 33.36
N PHE A 680 15.71 7.10 33.83
CA PHE A 680 16.53 8.19 33.32
C PHE A 680 17.88 8.23 34.05
N ALA A 681 18.97 8.47 33.32
CA ALA A 681 20.29 8.67 33.93
C ALA A 681 20.30 9.91 34.85
N ALA A 682 20.98 9.80 35.99
CA ALA A 682 21.04 10.84 37.02
C ALA A 682 21.74 12.14 36.58
N ASP A 683 22.52 12.10 35.49
CA ASP A 683 23.32 13.22 34.95
C ASP A 683 22.64 13.97 33.78
N ARG A 684 21.31 14.04 33.78
CA ARG A 684 20.51 14.64 32.70
C ARG A 684 20.66 16.18 32.62
N PRO A 685 20.79 16.77 31.41
CA PRO A 685 20.78 18.23 31.24
C PRO A 685 19.39 18.84 31.48
N GLU A 686 19.33 19.94 32.23
CA GLU A 686 18.08 20.58 32.71
C GLU A 686 17.19 21.15 31.59
N ASN A 687 17.78 21.58 30.46
CA ASN A 687 17.09 22.32 29.39
C ASN A 687 16.85 21.50 28.10
N VAL A 688 16.90 20.17 28.17
CA VAL A 688 16.73 19.30 26.99
C VAL A 688 15.53 18.36 27.17
N ASN A 689 14.52 18.59 26.34
CA ASN A 689 13.31 17.77 26.25
C ASN A 689 13.46 16.75 25.11
N GLY A 690 13.40 15.45 25.43
CA GLY A 690 13.56 14.37 24.46
C GLY A 690 13.48 12.98 25.09
N ILE A 691 13.53 11.93 24.24
CA ILE A 691 13.51 10.53 24.67
C ILE A 691 14.96 10.12 25.02
N GLY A 692 15.35 10.33 26.28
CA GLY A 692 16.71 10.11 26.78
C GLY A 692 17.01 10.93 28.04
N PRO A 693 18.26 10.94 28.51
CA PRO A 693 19.44 10.40 27.84
C PRO A 693 19.54 8.86 27.93
N LEU A 694 19.84 8.19 26.81
CA LEU A 694 19.94 6.71 26.72
C LEU A 694 21.40 6.23 26.71
N ASN A 695 22.13 6.57 27.77
CA ASN A 695 23.59 6.45 27.83
C ASN A 695 24.11 5.04 28.12
N GLU A 696 23.26 4.09 28.54
CA GLU A 696 23.69 2.73 28.90
C GLU A 696 24.28 1.95 27.72
N ARG A 697 23.72 2.13 26.51
CA ARG A 697 24.20 1.47 25.29
C ARG A 697 24.83 2.41 24.27
N VAL A 698 24.82 3.72 24.54
CA VAL A 698 25.46 4.74 23.70
C VAL A 698 26.25 5.67 24.61
N ASN A 699 27.50 5.31 24.89
CA ASN A 699 28.39 6.09 25.75
C ASN A 699 29.49 6.73 24.90
N LEU A 700 29.24 7.93 24.39
CA LEU A 700 30.23 8.73 23.67
C LEU A 700 30.79 9.84 24.57
N PRO A 701 32.09 10.18 24.46
CA PRO A 701 32.73 11.15 25.35
C PRO A 701 32.11 12.54 25.23
N GLY A 702 31.73 13.14 26.36
CA GLY A 702 31.31 14.54 26.41
C GLY A 702 29.87 14.81 25.95
N VAL A 703 29.13 13.80 25.50
CA VAL A 703 27.79 13.96 24.94
C VAL A 703 26.74 13.04 25.59
N TRP A 704 25.49 13.48 25.58
CA TRP A 704 24.31 12.67 25.82
C TRP A 704 23.67 12.23 24.50
N PHE A 705 23.16 11.01 24.43
CA PHE A 705 22.39 10.52 23.29
C PHE A 705 20.89 10.55 23.57
N TYR A 706 20.13 11.17 22.67
CA TYR A 706 18.68 11.21 22.69
C TYR A 706 18.09 10.61 21.43
N LYS A 707 17.01 9.84 21.57
CA LYS A 707 16.37 9.15 20.46
C LYS A 707 15.39 10.05 19.70
N LEU A 708 15.27 9.85 18.39
CA LEU A 708 14.21 10.48 17.59
C LEU A 708 12.83 9.92 17.95
N PRO A 709 11.78 10.75 17.98
CA PRO A 709 10.42 10.29 18.26
C PRO A 709 9.91 9.35 17.16
N HIS A 710 9.11 8.34 17.51
CA HIS A 710 8.49 7.44 16.54
C HIS A 710 6.96 7.43 16.72
N LYS A 711 6.22 7.35 15.60
CA LYS A 711 4.74 7.45 15.60
C LYS A 711 4.04 6.35 16.41
N ASP A 712 4.60 5.14 16.39
CA ASP A 712 3.95 3.96 16.97
C ASP A 712 4.23 3.84 18.49
N SER A 713 5.42 4.23 18.95
CA SER A 713 5.78 4.24 20.38
C SER A 713 7.07 5.05 20.61
N PRO A 714 7.21 5.75 21.76
CA PRO A 714 8.48 6.40 22.15
C PRO A 714 9.70 5.46 22.18
N MET A 715 9.48 4.16 22.40
CA MET A 715 10.57 3.17 22.44
C MET A 715 10.91 2.58 21.08
N SER A 716 10.08 2.79 20.05
CA SER A 716 10.34 2.30 18.69
C SER A 716 11.43 3.13 17.98
N SER A 717 12.32 2.47 17.25
CA SER A 717 13.49 3.10 16.61
C SER A 717 13.19 3.67 15.24
N VAL A 718 13.67 4.89 14.98
CA VAL A 718 13.67 5.49 13.64
C VAL A 718 14.91 4.96 12.90
N PHE A 719 14.71 4.18 11.85
CA PHE A 719 15.81 3.68 11.00
C PHE A 719 15.99 4.50 9.71
N ASN A 720 14.97 5.25 9.31
CA ASN A 720 14.98 6.10 8.12
C ASN A 720 14.45 7.50 8.47
N PRO A 721 15.33 8.52 8.62
CA PRO A 721 14.96 9.92 8.86
C PRO A 721 14.12 10.58 7.74
N LEU A 722 14.02 9.96 6.55
CA LEU A 722 13.10 10.36 5.47
C LEU A 722 11.81 9.52 5.44
N GLY A 723 11.56 8.70 6.47
CA GLY A 723 10.35 7.91 6.60
C GLY A 723 9.11 8.79 6.78
N LYS A 724 7.92 8.26 6.44
CA LYS A 724 6.65 9.01 6.52
C LYS A 724 6.37 9.66 7.87
N CYS A 725 6.81 9.03 8.97
CA CYS A 725 6.65 9.57 10.32
C CYS A 725 7.54 10.78 10.61
N MET A 726 8.64 10.95 9.87
CA MET A 726 9.62 12.03 10.06
C MET A 726 9.35 13.25 9.19
N ILE A 727 8.57 13.11 8.11
CA ILE A 727 8.20 14.20 7.19
C ILE A 727 7.66 15.44 7.94
N PRO A 728 6.75 15.33 8.94
CA PRO A 728 6.27 16.49 9.67
C PRO A 728 7.37 17.27 10.39
N TYR A 729 8.37 16.57 10.94
CA TYR A 729 9.50 17.20 11.62
C TYR A 729 10.45 17.92 10.64
N ILE A 730 10.57 17.44 9.40
CA ILE A 730 11.30 18.15 8.33
C ILE A 730 10.55 19.42 7.92
N GLN A 731 9.22 19.33 7.79
CA GLN A 731 8.36 20.47 7.42
C GLN A 731 8.34 21.56 8.50
N ASN A 732 8.28 21.16 9.77
CA ASN A 732 8.30 22.07 10.91
C ASN A 732 9.69 22.65 11.20
N GLY A 733 10.74 22.17 10.54
CA GLY A 733 12.11 22.59 10.80
C GLY A 733 12.74 21.98 12.05
N ASP A 734 12.14 20.96 12.68
CA ASP A 734 12.81 20.22 13.76
C ASP A 734 13.97 19.37 13.23
N LEU A 735 13.79 18.77 12.05
CA LEU A 735 14.78 17.91 11.39
C LEU A 735 15.31 18.62 10.13
N GLN A 736 16.57 19.06 10.18
CA GLN A 736 17.20 19.94 9.19
C GLN A 736 18.51 19.33 8.67
N SER A 737 19.08 19.97 7.66
CA SER A 737 20.35 19.62 6.99
C SER A 737 21.26 20.86 7.02
N ASP A 738 22.55 20.70 6.72
CA ASP A 738 23.45 21.85 6.55
C ASP A 738 22.90 22.86 5.52
N ASP A 739 22.30 22.30 4.48
CA ASP A 739 21.52 22.96 3.45
C ASP A 739 20.05 22.51 3.55
N PRO A 740 19.17 23.34 4.13
CA PRO A 740 17.77 22.98 4.34
C PRO A 740 17.00 22.66 3.05
N ASP A 741 17.39 23.29 1.94
CA ASP A 741 16.71 23.13 0.65
C ASP A 741 16.97 21.75 0.06
N ASN A 742 18.19 21.22 0.21
CA ASN A 742 18.53 19.86 -0.24
C ASN A 742 17.70 18.77 0.46
N LEU A 743 17.55 18.85 1.79
CA LEU A 743 16.77 17.86 2.53
C LEU A 743 15.28 17.95 2.19
N ARG A 744 14.75 19.17 2.01
CA ARG A 744 13.36 19.39 1.60
C ARG A 744 13.09 18.87 0.19
N LEU A 745 13.99 19.14 -0.75
CA LEU A 745 13.91 18.63 -2.13
C LEU A 745 13.89 17.11 -2.18
N ILE A 746 14.83 16.46 -1.49
CA ILE A 746 14.90 14.99 -1.41
C ILE A 746 13.63 14.41 -0.75
N THR A 747 13.12 15.05 0.29
CA THR A 747 11.88 14.64 0.97
C THR A 747 10.68 14.73 0.02
N ALA A 748 10.54 15.85 -0.70
CA ALA A 748 9.47 16.07 -1.66
C ALA A 748 9.51 15.02 -2.79
N PHE A 749 10.67 14.81 -3.42
CA PHE A 749 10.83 13.82 -4.49
C PHE A 749 10.59 12.39 -4.02
N ASN A 750 11.06 12.02 -2.82
CA ASN A 750 10.78 10.71 -2.26
C ASN A 750 9.28 10.52 -1.96
N SER A 751 8.60 11.54 -1.46
CA SER A 751 7.16 11.52 -1.22
C SER A 751 6.39 11.33 -2.54
N MET A 752 6.69 12.14 -3.56
CA MET A 752 6.07 12.07 -4.89
C MET A 752 6.29 10.70 -5.55
N CYS A 753 7.52 10.17 -5.47
CA CYS A 753 7.83 8.87 -6.05
C CYS A 753 7.29 7.69 -5.23
N SER A 754 7.03 7.85 -3.93
CA SER A 754 6.66 6.73 -3.06
C SER A 754 5.34 6.08 -3.49
N TYR A 755 4.37 6.87 -3.94
CA TYR A 755 3.11 6.32 -4.43
C TYR A 755 3.34 5.45 -5.67
N TRP A 756 4.03 5.98 -6.68
CA TRP A 756 4.31 5.24 -7.90
C TRP A 756 5.15 3.98 -7.61
N LYS A 757 6.25 4.09 -6.85
CA LYS A 757 7.09 2.94 -6.46
C LYS A 757 6.32 1.79 -5.82
N ASN A 758 5.37 2.10 -4.94
CA ASN A 758 4.60 1.08 -4.22
C ASN A 758 3.47 0.46 -5.04
N ASN A 759 2.96 1.18 -6.04
CA ASN A 759 1.78 0.77 -6.80
C ASN A 759 2.09 0.41 -8.26
N ARG A 760 3.29 0.72 -8.77
CA ARG A 760 3.68 0.52 -10.17
C ARG A 760 3.37 -0.89 -10.65
N ASP A 761 3.89 -1.90 -9.94
CA ASP A 761 3.72 -3.31 -10.33
C ASP A 761 2.27 -3.82 -10.16
N ARG A 762 1.38 -3.04 -9.52
CA ARG A 762 -0.06 -3.33 -9.42
C ARG A 762 -0.89 -2.60 -10.49
N ILE A 763 -0.31 -1.57 -11.11
CA ILE A 763 -0.95 -0.71 -12.12
C ILE A 763 -0.57 -1.18 -13.53
N VAL A 764 0.68 -1.60 -13.71
CA VAL A 764 1.24 -2.21 -14.93
C VAL A 764 0.76 -3.65 -15.04
#